data_AF-X6M327-F1
#
_entry.id   AF-X6M327-F1
#
_cell.length_a   1.000
_cell.length_b   1.000
_cell.length_c   1.000
_cell.angle_alpha   90.00
_cell.angle_beta   90.00
_cell.angle_gamma   90.00
#
_symmetry.space_group_name_H-M   'P 1'
#
loop_
_entity.id
_entity.type
_entity.pdbx_description
1 polymer ?
#
loop_
_entity_poly.entity_id
_entity_poly.type
_entity_poly.pdbx_seq_one_letter_code
_entity_poly.pdbx_strand_id
1 'polypeptide(L)'
;MLINDIKSHLDPSRNLFKWDLFFLTPCLNYLSLSSTNNTSGVNLSQRFQKNDYLEWKDNDLDKKVISVLQTDLRIRKLNVIAPKYSEEYVLDLLIIQKDKKLSQSILEFLFSQDNEIWDHVCSNSAEKCWEVMLMVFQADFEQWSRYFEQLNTLGIFEGGGLGSSFLSKFQIDTEFIKLVESPKNFLAFLAFIQQQKMIWKYDYQLLTTIENCYKQVDYCESVVFRLIDILWNKLNLESQPLSDKVNEITTNLLKKGTITFKNLEVWIQLFSHNVKKNEDKWEDLLTESLKNWWLPENFGEKFTGTCYHRKVIWFFHPSRYNKIEKNFRKVFKEQMELKVNHFYFDNKCWDEDSRNELKNYAVESLSKQDGSTNEWLWLLSFIIKIPTREYYQNNNYEFFVYLVDENIVSKADERKSSQNEANEHDTELFKGELEYCAACFGWKEVLTDHKEIEILRELWTFIKETLDTLDCAIKTNKLTFSLCDFLKKDENEARIRKLGEDIIDLSKLDIEMEKFVKYKKLADNFMIVLQRYLSTIPAKLNAFYEFCRNLDHHYLSDMEIKFEEEQKLLSDFSKEFQLMVSRADGKLFHKMWTIRQGEYAISPISTIKDIVGVFKQADLDWNSLVSKIKEKTLQYADLEPYKNITWESETNIFFSNPELQEKKTTLQNIEYAFCFLQTEEHWRLLKRAITIIQNTPKHKMITKDKIWLDFVKIIEQSEKDEKETLITEASKWYLECQSCFGDISDKKDVLESICNNEKKIQDLATNEIFINQTQFEFAMQRMDDSQNQKFRHLAATLRDINQKMKDNIWNKQFSSSYELAICVLALLKQSNNDFGKRLKNCLEMDFEELFRLVKEGDQLSVVKGFEQFERAGQTGRWVLDDYETMFGLHQLNPKMNKYEGLTLQFGKNPLNCNLIEHTLDRLKLGLTSEGKKKIEAIILQYEICKDIYAIRIDYWERGGRDKKEKLIVRAIDPIETFEKEKKGWIDRLDKWKKECLSLRNNYPGLTYFTMNEAQHLI
;
A
#
# COMPACT_ATOMS: atom_id res chain seq x y z
N MET A 1 -54.84 76.88 10.23
CA MET A 1 -53.72 77.09 11.17
C MET A 1 -53.16 75.73 11.61
N LEU A 2 -53.89 74.93 12.39
CA LEU A 2 -53.46 73.60 12.87
C LEU A 2 -52.90 72.64 11.78
N ILE A 3 -53.51 72.62 10.59
CA ILE A 3 -53.07 71.78 9.46
C ILE A 3 -51.72 72.22 8.91
N ASN A 4 -51.46 73.54 8.87
CA ASN A 4 -50.20 74.07 8.35
C ASN A 4 -49.06 73.80 9.34
N ASP A 5 -49.35 73.86 10.65
CA ASP A 5 -48.39 73.53 11.70
C ASP A 5 -48.04 72.03 11.65
N ILE A 6 -49.03 71.14 11.61
CA ILE A 6 -48.83 69.68 11.51
C ILE A 6 -48.13 69.28 10.21
N LYS A 7 -48.47 69.91 9.06
CA LYS A 7 -47.78 69.67 7.78
C LYS A 7 -46.30 70.04 7.83
N SER A 8 -45.93 71.10 8.56
CA SER A 8 -44.52 71.48 8.74
C SER A 8 -43.72 70.46 9.57
N HIS A 9 -44.39 69.72 10.46
CA HIS A 9 -43.79 68.61 11.19
C HIS A 9 -43.67 67.35 10.31
N LEU A 10 -44.59 67.13 9.38
CA LEU A 10 -44.57 65.97 8.48
C LEU A 10 -43.61 66.10 7.28
N ASP A 11 -42.85 67.18 7.16
CA ASP A 11 -41.85 67.38 6.10
C ASP A 11 -40.85 66.20 6.07
N PRO A 12 -40.71 65.47 4.95
CA PRO A 12 -39.76 64.35 4.83
C PRO A 12 -38.30 64.73 5.08
N SER A 13 -37.93 66.01 4.99
CA SER A 13 -36.58 66.52 5.25
C SER A 13 -36.26 66.68 6.74
N ARG A 14 -37.24 66.57 7.64
CA ARG A 14 -37.06 66.61 9.10
C ARG A 14 -37.01 65.19 9.68
N ASN A 15 -35.94 64.88 10.40
CA ASN A 15 -35.80 63.64 11.18
C ASN A 15 -36.68 63.71 12.45
N LEU A 16 -37.96 63.38 12.34
CA LEU A 16 -38.82 63.17 13.50
C LEU A 16 -38.58 61.78 14.13
N PHE A 17 -38.64 61.69 15.46
CA PHE A 17 -38.58 60.40 16.14
C PHE A 17 -39.88 59.61 15.91
N LYS A 18 -39.80 58.27 15.88
CA LYS A 18 -41.00 57.41 15.72
C LYS A 18 -42.03 57.64 16.83
N TRP A 19 -41.57 57.97 18.03
CA TRP A 19 -42.44 58.39 19.13
C TRP A 19 -43.21 59.67 18.80
N ASP A 20 -42.57 60.70 18.24
CA ASP A 20 -43.25 61.93 17.81
C ASP A 20 -44.31 61.64 16.75
N LEU A 21 -43.99 60.78 15.78
CA LEU A 21 -44.94 60.34 14.76
C LEU A 21 -46.13 59.59 15.37
N PHE A 22 -45.90 58.75 16.38
CA PHE A 22 -46.95 58.06 17.12
C PHE A 22 -47.87 59.04 17.88
N PHE A 23 -47.31 60.03 18.60
CA PHE A 23 -48.09 61.06 19.30
C PHE A 23 -48.95 61.91 18.36
N LEU A 24 -48.55 62.05 17.10
CA LEU A 24 -49.32 62.78 16.08
C LEU A 24 -50.48 61.97 15.50
N THR A 25 -50.54 60.64 15.70
CA THR A 25 -51.57 59.76 15.10
C THR A 25 -53.00 60.24 15.37
N PRO A 26 -53.41 60.57 16.63
CA PRO A 26 -54.76 61.06 16.89
C PRO A 26 -55.06 62.38 16.16
N CYS A 27 -54.07 63.28 16.07
CA CYS A 27 -54.21 64.55 15.36
C CYS A 27 -54.43 64.31 13.85
N LEU A 28 -53.69 63.37 13.27
CA LEU A 28 -53.83 63.00 11.86
C LEU A 28 -55.19 62.39 11.57
N ASN A 29 -55.68 61.53 12.46
CA ASN A 29 -57.01 60.93 12.36
C ASN A 29 -58.12 61.98 12.53
N TYR A 30 -57.96 62.93 13.45
CA TYR A 30 -58.93 64.01 13.65
C TYR A 30 -59.03 64.92 12.41
N LEU A 31 -57.90 65.25 11.78
CA LEU A 31 -57.88 66.07 10.57
C LEU A 31 -58.55 65.40 9.37
N SER A 32 -58.57 64.06 9.30
CA SER A 32 -59.29 63.27 8.29
C SER A 32 -60.81 63.23 8.47
N LEU A 33 -61.37 63.84 9.52
CA LEU A 33 -62.83 63.96 9.65
C LEU A 33 -63.45 64.90 8.61
N SER A 34 -62.66 65.81 8.03
CA SER A 34 -63.11 66.75 7.03
C SER A 34 -62.66 66.31 5.63
N SER A 35 -63.62 66.16 4.71
CA SER A 35 -63.37 65.78 3.31
C SER A 35 -62.52 66.78 2.52
N THR A 36 -62.35 68.02 3.01
CA THR A 36 -61.48 69.03 2.40
C THR A 36 -59.99 68.87 2.77
N ASN A 37 -59.68 68.00 3.73
CA ASN A 37 -58.32 67.78 4.22
C ASN A 37 -57.83 66.40 3.76
N ASN A 38 -57.05 66.37 2.67
CA ASN A 38 -56.52 65.11 2.15
C ASN A 38 -55.32 64.62 2.99
N THR A 39 -55.57 63.94 4.12
CA THR A 39 -54.53 63.32 4.96
C THR A 39 -54.15 61.90 4.51
N SER A 40 -54.80 61.39 3.46
CA SER A 40 -54.56 60.05 2.88
C SER A 40 -53.16 59.89 2.26
N GLY A 41 -52.54 61.00 1.83
CA GLY A 41 -51.17 61.00 1.28
C GLY A 41 -50.06 60.89 2.33
N VAL A 42 -50.37 60.92 3.63
CA VAL A 42 -49.37 60.79 4.71
C VAL A 42 -49.22 59.32 5.08
N ASN A 43 -48.29 58.63 4.41
CA ASN A 43 -47.98 57.23 4.71
C ASN A 43 -47.03 57.13 5.92
N LEU A 44 -47.57 56.84 7.10
CA LEU A 44 -46.76 56.65 8.31
C LEU A 44 -45.99 55.32 8.29
N SER A 45 -46.52 54.26 7.68
CA SER A 45 -45.91 52.92 7.77
C SER A 45 -44.50 52.87 7.17
N GLN A 46 -44.24 53.58 6.06
CA GLN A 46 -42.89 53.71 5.48
C GLN A 46 -41.89 54.40 6.43
N ARG A 47 -42.35 55.28 7.31
CA ARG A 47 -41.49 55.99 8.28
C ARG A 47 -41.18 55.14 9.52
N PHE A 48 -42.05 54.20 9.87
CA PHE A 48 -41.81 53.23 10.93
C PHE A 48 -40.85 52.09 10.52
N GLN A 49 -40.53 51.92 9.22
CA GLN A 49 -39.62 50.88 8.71
C GLN A 49 -38.11 51.24 8.73
N LYS A 50 -37.71 52.51 8.92
CA LYS A 50 -36.27 52.89 8.99
C LYS A 50 -35.65 52.52 10.35
N ASN A 51 -34.44 51.93 10.34
CA ASN A 51 -33.85 51.16 11.45
C ASN A 51 -32.98 51.94 12.46
N ASP A 52 -32.86 53.27 12.39
CA ASP A 52 -31.74 53.96 13.05
C ASP A 52 -32.05 54.70 14.37
N TYR A 53 -32.80 54.22 15.38
CA TYR A 53 -33.07 55.12 16.54
C TYR A 53 -33.17 54.53 17.97
N LEU A 54 -32.90 55.43 18.92
CA LEU A 54 -32.64 55.30 20.36
C LEU A 54 -33.88 55.01 21.22
N GLU A 55 -33.69 54.23 22.29
CA GLU A 55 -34.65 54.00 23.39
C GLU A 55 -35.14 55.33 24.00
N TRP A 56 -36.45 55.48 24.21
CA TRP A 56 -37.02 56.64 24.88
C TRP A 56 -37.28 56.34 26.35
N LYS A 57 -36.61 57.06 27.26
CA LYS A 57 -36.67 56.80 28.70
C LYS A 57 -37.46 57.91 29.40
N ASP A 58 -38.71 57.61 29.73
CA ASP A 58 -39.60 58.46 30.52
C ASP A 58 -40.35 57.59 31.54
N ASN A 59 -40.48 58.08 32.78
CA ASN A 59 -41.01 57.31 33.91
C ASN A 59 -42.53 57.09 33.85
N ASP A 60 -43.26 57.88 33.05
CA ASP A 60 -44.72 57.76 32.83
C ASP A 60 -45.05 57.45 31.35
N LEU A 61 -44.12 56.78 30.65
CA LEU A 61 -44.25 56.51 29.23
C LEU A 61 -45.50 55.67 28.90
N ASP A 62 -45.81 54.67 29.72
CA ASP A 62 -47.00 53.83 29.62
C ASP A 62 -48.29 54.66 29.63
N LYS A 63 -48.43 55.57 30.60
CA LYS A 63 -49.61 56.45 30.72
C LYS A 63 -49.75 57.38 29.52
N LYS A 64 -48.63 57.92 29.02
CA LYS A 64 -48.62 58.79 27.83
C LYS A 64 -49.06 58.03 26.59
N VAL A 65 -48.50 56.83 26.38
CA VAL A 65 -48.84 55.99 25.23
C VAL A 65 -50.30 55.53 25.31
N ILE A 66 -50.77 55.07 26.47
CA ILE A 66 -52.19 54.72 26.68
C ILE A 66 -53.09 55.92 26.42
N SER A 67 -52.73 57.12 26.89
CA SER A 67 -53.50 58.34 26.63
C SER A 67 -53.63 58.65 25.13
N VAL A 68 -52.56 58.43 24.35
CA VAL A 68 -52.59 58.56 22.88
C VAL A 68 -53.53 57.53 22.29
N LEU A 69 -53.40 56.25 22.63
CA LEU A 69 -54.25 55.18 22.12
C LEU A 69 -55.73 55.45 22.44
N GLN A 70 -56.05 55.84 23.68
CA GLN A 70 -57.41 56.21 24.09
C GLN A 70 -57.97 57.39 23.30
N THR A 71 -57.14 58.42 23.08
CA THR A 71 -57.53 59.61 22.33
C THR A 71 -57.76 59.27 20.86
N ASP A 72 -56.89 58.47 20.28
CA ASP A 72 -57.01 57.95 18.92
C ASP A 72 -58.31 57.16 18.73
N LEU A 73 -58.57 56.22 19.63
CA LEU A 73 -59.77 55.39 19.62
C LEU A 73 -61.05 56.22 19.69
N ARG A 74 -61.09 57.24 20.53
CA ARG A 74 -62.24 58.16 20.62
C ARG A 74 -62.45 58.95 19.32
N ILE A 75 -61.38 59.38 18.67
CA ILE A 75 -61.45 60.10 17.41
C ILE A 75 -61.94 59.19 16.28
N ARG A 76 -61.46 57.94 16.21
CA ARG A 76 -61.88 56.96 15.19
C ARG A 76 -63.38 56.66 15.23
N LYS A 77 -64.01 56.73 16.40
CA LYS A 77 -65.47 56.61 16.57
C LYS A 77 -66.29 57.75 15.91
N LEU A 78 -65.64 58.82 15.44
CA LEU A 78 -66.28 59.93 14.74
C LEU A 78 -66.35 59.75 13.20
N ASN A 79 -66.17 58.52 12.69
CA ASN A 79 -66.19 58.16 11.26
C ASN A 79 -65.06 58.83 10.45
N VAL A 80 -63.81 58.59 10.87
CA VAL A 80 -62.60 59.08 10.19
C VAL A 80 -62.47 58.47 8.79
N ILE A 81 -62.20 59.31 7.79
CA ILE A 81 -61.89 58.87 6.41
C ILE A 81 -60.46 58.30 6.38
N ALA A 82 -60.32 57.01 6.10
CA ALA A 82 -59.04 56.28 6.05
C ALA A 82 -58.22 56.36 7.37
N PRO A 83 -58.71 55.71 8.46
CA PRO A 83 -58.06 55.77 9.77
C PRO A 83 -56.64 55.18 9.74
N LYS A 84 -55.75 55.82 10.50
CA LYS A 84 -54.43 55.28 10.85
C LYS A 84 -54.54 54.62 12.21
N TYR A 85 -54.04 53.40 12.36
CA TYR A 85 -54.30 52.62 13.56
C TYR A 85 -53.11 52.66 14.49
N SER A 86 -53.25 53.42 15.57
CA SER A 86 -52.19 53.64 16.55
C SER A 86 -51.71 52.33 17.22
N GLU A 87 -52.59 51.34 17.34
CA GLU A 87 -52.32 49.99 17.86
C GLU A 87 -51.29 49.19 17.03
N GLU A 88 -51.13 49.42 15.74
CA GLU A 88 -50.07 48.77 14.96
C GLU A 88 -48.71 49.42 15.22
N TYR A 89 -48.69 50.75 15.20
CA TYR A 89 -47.46 51.52 15.36
C TYR A 89 -46.89 51.41 16.77
N VAL A 90 -47.75 51.23 17.79
CA VAL A 90 -47.27 51.01 19.15
C VAL A 90 -46.54 49.67 19.27
N LEU A 91 -46.99 48.60 18.61
CA LEU A 91 -46.30 47.29 18.66
C LEU A 91 -44.89 47.38 18.07
N ASP A 92 -44.71 48.10 16.96
CA ASP A 92 -43.39 48.39 16.39
C ASP A 92 -42.48 49.12 17.40
N LEU A 93 -43.02 50.07 18.14
CA LEU A 93 -42.27 50.82 19.15
C LEU A 93 -41.91 49.97 20.35
N LEU A 94 -42.80 49.07 20.78
CA LEU A 94 -42.54 48.16 21.89
C LEU A 94 -41.41 47.18 21.58
N ILE A 95 -41.36 46.64 20.36
CA ILE A 95 -40.27 45.75 19.89
C ILE A 95 -38.92 46.47 19.91
N ILE A 96 -38.90 47.74 19.48
CA ILE A 96 -37.68 48.57 19.48
C ILE A 96 -37.27 48.92 20.91
N GLN A 97 -38.23 49.30 21.74
CA GLN A 97 -37.98 49.77 23.11
C GLN A 97 -37.51 48.65 24.04
N LYS A 98 -37.95 47.41 23.79
CA LYS A 98 -37.63 46.21 24.59
C LYS A 98 -37.92 46.34 26.09
N ASP A 99 -38.82 47.26 26.47
CA ASP A 99 -39.22 47.48 27.85
C ASP A 99 -40.41 46.57 28.20
N LYS A 100 -40.13 45.57 29.04
CA LYS A 100 -41.13 44.58 29.48
C LYS A 100 -42.29 45.23 30.25
N LYS A 101 -42.02 46.23 31.10
CA LYS A 101 -43.06 46.86 31.94
C LYS A 101 -43.97 47.73 31.08
N LEU A 102 -43.39 48.55 30.20
CA LEU A 102 -44.15 49.34 29.24
C LEU A 102 -45.01 48.42 28.37
N SER A 103 -44.39 47.39 27.79
CA SER A 103 -45.08 46.47 26.89
C SER A 103 -46.21 45.71 27.58
N GLN A 104 -46.01 45.28 28.83
CA GLN A 104 -47.06 44.70 29.67
C GLN A 104 -48.25 45.66 29.83
N SER A 105 -48.00 46.92 30.22
CA SER A 105 -49.07 47.91 30.43
C SER A 105 -49.82 48.24 29.14
N ILE A 106 -49.13 48.31 28.00
CA ILE A 106 -49.79 48.53 26.71
C ILE A 106 -50.58 47.29 26.28
N LEU A 107 -50.04 46.09 26.43
CA LEU A 107 -50.77 44.86 26.15
C LEU A 107 -52.04 44.77 27.01
N GLU A 108 -51.95 44.98 28.32
CA GLU A 108 -53.11 45.02 29.22
C GLU A 108 -54.18 46.02 28.76
N PHE A 109 -53.75 47.21 28.32
CA PHE A 109 -54.66 48.18 27.73
C PHE A 109 -55.33 47.64 26.47
N LEU A 110 -54.57 47.09 25.51
CA LEU A 110 -55.12 46.53 24.27
C LEU A 110 -56.09 45.38 24.53
N PHE A 111 -55.78 44.48 25.46
CA PHE A 111 -56.67 43.36 25.84
C PHE A 111 -57.98 43.80 26.49
N SER A 112 -58.03 45.01 27.04
CA SER A 112 -59.27 45.58 27.59
C SER A 112 -60.17 46.27 26.55
N GLN A 113 -59.77 46.27 25.28
CA GLN A 113 -60.54 46.92 24.21
C GLN A 113 -61.38 45.93 23.40
N ASP A 114 -62.31 46.47 22.60
CA ASP A 114 -63.28 45.72 21.79
C ASP A 114 -62.61 44.91 20.66
N ASN A 115 -63.35 43.93 20.11
CA ASN A 115 -62.87 43.00 19.08
C ASN A 115 -62.33 43.68 17.80
N GLU A 116 -62.91 44.82 17.38
CA GLU A 116 -62.48 45.56 16.19
C GLU A 116 -61.00 45.97 16.21
N ILE A 117 -60.44 46.23 17.40
CA ILE A 117 -59.03 46.62 17.56
C ILE A 117 -58.13 45.40 17.40
N TRP A 118 -58.57 44.27 17.93
CA TRP A 118 -57.85 43.01 17.79
C TRP A 118 -57.93 42.47 16.37
N ASP A 119 -59.06 42.60 15.68
CA ASP A 119 -59.16 42.27 14.25
C ASP A 119 -58.10 43.03 13.44
N HIS A 120 -57.84 44.28 13.81
CA HIS A 120 -56.83 45.11 13.18
C HIS A 120 -55.39 44.68 13.52
N VAL A 121 -55.08 44.54 14.82
CA VAL A 121 -53.76 44.06 15.28
C VAL A 121 -53.43 42.69 14.66
N CYS A 122 -54.42 41.81 14.58
CA CYS A 122 -54.25 40.45 14.11
C CYS A 122 -54.18 40.32 12.58
N SER A 123 -54.85 41.21 11.83
CA SER A 123 -54.81 41.15 10.35
C SER A 123 -53.49 41.65 9.76
N ASN A 124 -52.87 42.65 10.39
CA ASN A 124 -51.72 43.37 9.79
C ASN A 124 -50.45 43.33 10.64
N SER A 125 -50.54 42.95 11.92
CA SER A 125 -49.44 43.02 12.89
C SER A 125 -49.31 41.76 13.77
N ALA A 126 -49.82 40.61 13.34
CA ALA A 126 -49.77 39.36 14.11
C ALA A 126 -48.35 38.94 14.52
N GLU A 127 -47.36 39.09 13.64
CA GLU A 127 -45.96 38.76 13.96
C GLU A 127 -45.39 39.69 15.03
N LYS A 128 -45.67 40.98 14.92
CA LYS A 128 -45.24 41.99 15.89
C LYS A 128 -45.90 41.76 17.24
N CYS A 129 -47.18 41.43 17.22
CA CYS A 129 -47.93 41.06 18.42
C CYS A 129 -47.32 39.83 19.10
N TRP A 130 -46.95 38.80 18.33
CA TRP A 130 -46.23 37.63 18.85
C TRP A 130 -44.91 38.01 19.50
N GLU A 131 -44.08 38.83 18.85
CA GLU A 131 -42.79 39.26 19.40
C GLU A 131 -42.93 40.02 20.73
N VAL A 132 -43.90 40.95 20.80
CA VAL A 132 -44.17 41.69 22.04
C VAL A 132 -44.68 40.73 23.13
N MET A 133 -45.60 39.82 22.80
CA MET A 133 -46.09 38.82 23.75
C MET A 133 -44.98 37.88 24.23
N LEU A 134 -44.10 37.42 23.34
CA LEU A 134 -42.96 36.56 23.69
C LEU A 134 -41.97 37.28 24.61
N MET A 135 -41.67 38.54 24.32
CA MET A 135 -40.81 39.39 25.15
C MET A 135 -41.39 39.59 26.56
N VAL A 136 -42.71 39.78 26.65
CA VAL A 136 -43.37 40.11 27.91
C VAL A 136 -43.64 38.84 28.73
N PHE A 137 -44.28 37.85 28.14
CA PHE A 137 -44.74 36.66 28.84
C PHE A 137 -43.61 35.66 29.06
N GLN A 138 -42.65 35.57 28.12
CA GLN A 138 -41.55 34.60 28.20
C GLN A 138 -42.11 33.21 28.54
N ALA A 139 -41.57 32.52 29.55
CA ALA A 139 -42.02 31.21 30.00
C ALA A 139 -43.17 31.24 31.04
N ASP A 140 -43.82 32.39 31.25
CA ASP A 140 -45.00 32.50 32.11
C ASP A 140 -46.26 32.04 31.38
N PHE A 141 -46.48 30.72 31.37
CA PHE A 141 -47.60 30.11 30.67
C PHE A 141 -48.97 30.34 31.33
N GLU A 142 -49.01 30.77 32.59
CA GLU A 142 -50.24 31.23 33.23
C GLU A 142 -50.67 32.56 32.60
N GLN A 143 -49.70 33.45 32.39
CA GLN A 143 -49.93 34.71 31.71
C GLN A 143 -50.39 34.48 30.25
N TRP A 144 -49.71 33.61 29.50
CA TRP A 144 -50.18 33.21 28.16
C TRP A 144 -51.63 32.70 28.17
N SER A 145 -51.99 31.86 29.14
CA SER A 145 -53.34 31.28 29.26
C SER A 145 -54.39 32.37 29.49
N ARG A 146 -54.15 33.25 30.45
CA ARG A 146 -55.07 34.36 30.77
C ARG A 146 -55.35 35.23 29.54
N TYR A 147 -54.33 35.53 28.74
CA TYR A 147 -54.50 36.39 27.57
C TYR A 147 -55.14 35.67 26.39
N PHE A 148 -54.84 34.39 26.17
CA PHE A 148 -55.53 33.60 25.15
C PHE A 148 -57.01 33.37 25.49
N GLU A 149 -57.35 33.20 26.76
CA GLU A 149 -58.75 33.17 27.21
C GLU A 149 -59.46 34.49 26.92
N GLN A 150 -58.82 35.64 27.18
CA GLN A 150 -59.38 36.96 26.85
C GLN A 150 -59.62 37.14 25.35
N LEU A 151 -58.64 36.79 24.51
CA LEU A 151 -58.83 36.82 23.04
C LEU A 151 -59.94 35.89 22.57
N ASN A 152 -60.08 34.74 23.23
CA ASN A 152 -61.16 33.81 22.95
C ASN A 152 -62.53 34.39 23.33
N THR A 153 -62.66 35.08 24.46
CA THR A 153 -63.93 35.75 24.84
C THR A 153 -64.32 36.89 23.89
N LEU A 154 -63.34 37.49 23.22
CA LEU A 154 -63.56 38.52 22.19
C LEU A 154 -63.91 37.93 20.81
N GLY A 155 -63.99 36.61 20.67
CA GLY A 155 -64.32 35.93 19.41
C GLY A 155 -63.19 35.92 18.38
N ILE A 156 -61.97 36.34 18.75
CA ILE A 156 -60.86 36.54 17.79
C ILE A 156 -60.41 35.23 17.11
N PHE A 157 -60.60 34.09 17.76
CA PHE A 157 -60.27 32.78 17.19
C PHE A 157 -61.39 32.17 16.32
N GLU A 158 -62.57 32.81 16.23
CA GLU A 158 -63.76 32.27 15.54
C GLU A 158 -63.63 32.24 14.00
N GLY A 159 -62.65 32.95 13.43
CA GLY A 159 -62.31 32.92 11.99
C GLY A 159 -61.15 31.99 11.59
N GLY A 160 -60.51 31.31 12.54
CA GLY A 160 -59.45 30.30 12.30
C GLY A 160 -58.07 30.81 11.88
N GLY A 161 -57.95 31.94 11.18
CA GLY A 161 -56.69 32.45 10.63
C GLY A 161 -55.63 32.86 11.66
N LEU A 162 -56.03 33.43 12.80
CA LEU A 162 -55.09 33.85 13.84
C LEU A 162 -54.59 32.66 14.68
N GLY A 163 -55.47 31.70 14.96
CA GLY A 163 -55.10 30.49 15.70
C GLY A 163 -54.02 29.68 14.97
N SER A 164 -54.10 29.58 13.64
CA SER A 164 -53.06 28.95 12.83
C SER A 164 -51.75 29.74 12.81
N SER A 165 -51.81 31.08 12.81
CA SER A 165 -50.63 31.95 12.91
C SER A 165 -49.88 31.70 14.22
N PHE A 166 -50.56 31.75 15.37
CA PHE A 166 -49.92 31.46 16.67
C PHE A 166 -49.42 30.03 16.77
N LEU A 167 -50.21 29.05 16.32
CA LEU A 167 -49.78 27.65 16.27
C LEU A 167 -48.46 27.50 15.51
N SER A 168 -48.34 28.14 14.33
CA SER A 168 -47.12 28.10 13.54
C SER A 168 -45.92 28.66 14.32
N LYS A 169 -46.11 29.76 15.07
CA LYS A 169 -45.04 30.36 15.86
C LYS A 169 -44.60 29.44 17.00
N PHE A 170 -45.51 28.81 17.74
CA PHE A 170 -45.15 27.80 18.74
C PHE A 170 -44.41 26.59 18.16
N GLN A 171 -44.59 26.30 16.87
CA GLN A 171 -43.96 25.16 16.19
C GLN A 171 -42.59 25.48 15.58
N ILE A 172 -42.36 26.71 15.11
CA ILE A 172 -41.18 27.03 14.27
C ILE A 172 -40.33 28.18 14.81
N ASP A 173 -40.82 28.97 15.77
CA ASP A 173 -40.09 30.12 16.29
C ASP A 173 -38.90 29.66 17.15
N THR A 174 -37.69 30.01 16.70
CA THR A 174 -36.46 29.55 17.34
C THR A 174 -36.23 30.15 18.71
N GLU A 175 -36.68 31.38 18.95
CA GLU A 175 -36.53 32.03 20.25
C GLU A 175 -37.48 31.41 21.27
N PHE A 176 -38.70 31.07 20.85
CA PHE A 176 -39.62 30.29 21.68
C PHE A 176 -39.09 28.88 21.97
N ILE A 177 -38.57 28.16 20.98
CA ILE A 177 -38.02 26.81 21.20
C ILE A 177 -36.87 26.83 22.22
N LYS A 178 -35.98 27.83 22.17
CA LYS A 178 -34.93 28.04 23.18
C LYS A 178 -35.50 28.31 24.56
N LEU A 179 -36.57 29.09 24.64
CA LEU A 179 -37.22 29.42 25.91
C LEU A 179 -37.75 28.16 26.63
N VAL A 180 -38.23 27.17 25.88
CA VAL A 180 -38.72 25.89 26.42
C VAL A 180 -37.68 24.78 26.46
N GLU A 181 -36.39 25.09 26.21
CA GLU A 181 -35.31 24.10 26.22
C GLU A 181 -35.08 23.49 27.61
N SER A 182 -35.27 24.27 28.68
CA SER A 182 -35.10 23.76 30.05
C SER A 182 -36.23 22.79 30.42
N PRO A 183 -35.94 21.66 31.11
CA PRO A 183 -36.95 20.70 31.55
C PRO A 183 -38.14 21.32 32.31
N LYS A 184 -37.86 22.32 33.17
CA LYS A 184 -38.89 23.02 33.94
C LYS A 184 -39.86 23.79 33.04
N ASN A 185 -39.32 24.58 32.10
CA ASN A 185 -40.16 25.37 31.19
C ASN A 185 -40.89 24.46 30.22
N PHE A 186 -40.25 23.40 29.74
CA PHE A 186 -40.88 22.43 28.86
C PHE A 186 -42.07 21.72 29.54
N LEU A 187 -41.93 21.30 30.79
CA LEU A 187 -43.03 20.68 31.54
C LEU A 187 -44.21 21.65 31.75
N ALA A 188 -43.93 22.91 32.08
CA ALA A 188 -44.95 23.95 32.18
C ALA A 188 -45.64 24.19 30.83
N PHE A 189 -44.86 24.21 29.74
CA PHE A 189 -45.37 24.32 28.38
C PHE A 189 -46.24 23.12 27.99
N LEU A 190 -45.83 21.89 28.31
CA LEU A 190 -46.63 20.69 28.07
C LEU A 190 -47.98 20.75 28.82
N ALA A 191 -48.02 21.29 30.03
CA ALA A 191 -49.28 21.50 30.75
C ALA A 191 -50.14 22.55 30.04
N PHE A 192 -49.54 23.65 29.59
CA PHE A 192 -50.18 24.73 28.86
C PHE A 192 -50.84 24.27 27.55
N ILE A 193 -50.10 23.63 26.65
CA ILE A 193 -50.63 23.19 25.34
C ILE A 193 -51.78 22.17 25.47
N GLN A 194 -51.83 21.44 26.59
CA GLN A 194 -52.93 20.51 26.87
C GLN A 194 -54.24 21.23 27.23
N GLN A 195 -54.14 22.40 27.84
CA GLN A 195 -55.29 23.20 28.26
C GLN A 195 -55.80 24.10 27.12
N GLN A 196 -54.90 24.59 26.25
CA GLN A 196 -55.23 25.58 25.22
C GLN A 196 -55.81 24.97 23.93
N LYS A 197 -57.00 24.37 24.03
CA LYS A 197 -57.69 23.72 22.89
C LYS A 197 -58.15 24.65 21.76
N MET A 198 -58.14 25.97 21.99
CA MET A 198 -58.43 26.97 20.96
C MET A 198 -57.32 27.08 19.91
N ILE A 199 -56.06 26.81 20.29
CA ILE A 199 -54.90 26.80 19.37
C ILE A 199 -54.65 25.38 18.84
N TRP A 200 -54.53 24.40 19.74
CA TRP A 200 -54.30 22.99 19.38
C TRP A 200 -55.63 22.24 19.27
N LYS A 201 -56.36 22.49 18.16
CA LYS A 201 -57.67 21.90 17.89
C LYS A 201 -57.58 20.40 17.57
N TYR A 202 -56.50 19.98 16.91
CA TYR A 202 -56.28 18.59 16.50
C TYR A 202 -55.03 18.01 17.16
N ASP A 203 -55.09 16.72 17.53
CA ASP A 203 -53.99 16.00 18.18
C ASP A 203 -52.70 16.02 17.32
N TYR A 204 -52.82 16.02 15.99
CA TYR A 204 -51.66 16.12 15.08
C TYR A 204 -50.88 17.44 15.24
N GLN A 205 -51.58 18.55 15.49
CA GLN A 205 -50.95 19.86 15.73
C GLN A 205 -50.17 19.85 17.04
N LEU A 206 -50.72 19.17 18.06
CA LEU A 206 -50.04 18.97 19.35
C LEU A 206 -48.76 18.16 19.16
N LEU A 207 -48.83 17.02 18.45
CA LEU A 207 -47.67 16.17 18.18
C LEU A 207 -46.57 16.90 17.43
N THR A 208 -46.92 17.67 16.40
CA THR A 208 -45.94 18.48 15.63
C THR A 208 -45.24 19.50 16.53
N THR A 209 -45.98 20.13 17.44
CA THR A 209 -45.42 21.09 18.41
C THR A 209 -44.48 20.42 19.40
N ILE A 210 -44.90 19.27 19.95
CA ILE A 210 -44.09 18.48 20.87
C ILE A 210 -42.80 18.06 20.18
N GLU A 211 -42.89 17.53 18.95
CA GLU A 211 -41.74 17.04 18.19
C GLU A 211 -40.67 18.12 17.99
N ASN A 212 -41.07 19.32 17.63
CA ASN A 212 -40.13 20.41 17.38
C ASN A 212 -39.46 20.92 18.67
N CYS A 213 -40.18 20.88 19.79
CA CYS A 213 -39.65 21.39 21.07
C CYS A 213 -38.78 20.36 21.80
N TYR A 214 -39.19 19.09 21.90
CA TYR A 214 -38.50 18.13 22.79
C TYR A 214 -37.09 17.72 22.31
N LYS A 215 -36.78 17.93 21.02
CA LYS A 215 -35.46 17.59 20.44
C LYS A 215 -34.33 18.26 21.22
N GLN A 216 -34.54 19.51 21.64
CA GLN A 216 -33.56 20.33 22.38
C GLN A 216 -33.60 20.13 23.91
N VAL A 217 -34.63 19.47 24.44
CA VAL A 217 -34.82 19.31 25.90
C VAL A 217 -33.98 18.16 26.43
N ASP A 218 -33.36 18.35 27.60
CA ASP A 218 -32.62 17.30 28.30
C ASP A 218 -33.47 16.04 28.55
N TYR A 219 -32.84 14.88 28.39
CA TYR A 219 -33.48 13.59 28.67
C TYR A 219 -33.46 13.31 30.18
N CYS A 220 -34.51 13.71 30.88
CA CYS A 220 -34.68 13.46 32.31
C CYS A 220 -36.00 12.78 32.61
N GLU A 221 -36.05 12.10 33.76
CA GLU A 221 -37.20 11.29 34.19
C GLU A 221 -38.52 12.05 34.08
N SER A 222 -38.63 13.23 34.70
CA SER A 222 -39.87 14.00 34.71
C SER A 222 -40.38 14.38 33.31
N VAL A 223 -39.48 14.73 32.39
CA VAL A 223 -39.84 15.08 30.99
C VAL A 223 -40.25 13.85 30.21
N VAL A 224 -39.46 12.79 30.25
CA VAL A 224 -39.68 11.56 29.47
C VAL A 224 -41.00 10.91 29.87
N PHE A 225 -41.22 10.69 31.17
CA PHE A 225 -42.45 10.09 31.66
C PHE A 225 -43.66 10.95 31.32
N ARG A 226 -43.55 12.28 31.47
CA ARG A 226 -44.63 13.18 31.08
C ARG A 226 -44.93 13.09 29.59
N LEU A 227 -43.93 13.04 28.72
CA LEU A 227 -44.12 12.89 27.27
C LEU A 227 -44.80 11.56 26.94
N ILE A 228 -44.35 10.44 27.51
CA ILE A 228 -44.96 9.13 27.31
C ILE A 228 -46.42 9.13 27.75
N ASP A 229 -46.75 9.73 28.89
CA ASP A 229 -48.13 9.87 29.34
C ASP A 229 -49.00 10.70 28.38
N ILE A 230 -48.43 11.72 27.74
CA ILE A 230 -49.16 12.49 26.73
C ILE A 230 -49.41 11.61 25.51
N LEU A 231 -48.34 11.02 24.97
CA LEU A 231 -48.35 10.27 23.71
C LEU A 231 -49.24 9.03 23.77
N TRP A 232 -49.16 8.26 24.85
CA TRP A 232 -49.79 6.94 24.96
C TRP A 232 -51.06 6.93 25.83
N ASN A 233 -51.15 7.79 26.84
CA ASN A 233 -52.27 7.78 27.79
C ASN A 233 -53.34 8.84 27.53
N LYS A 234 -53.00 9.98 26.89
CA LYS A 234 -53.93 11.11 26.73
C LYS A 234 -54.47 11.30 25.31
N LEU A 235 -53.75 10.90 24.27
CA LEU A 235 -54.18 11.05 22.88
C LEU A 235 -55.20 9.98 22.46
N ASN A 236 -56.02 10.28 21.45
CA ASN A 236 -56.90 9.29 20.83
C ASN A 236 -56.27 8.65 19.59
N LEU A 237 -55.61 7.50 19.77
CA LEU A 237 -54.82 6.82 18.74
C LEU A 237 -55.65 5.97 17.76
N GLU A 238 -56.94 6.25 17.59
CA GLU A 238 -57.83 5.51 16.67
C GLU A 238 -57.49 5.74 15.19
N SER A 239 -56.86 6.88 14.86
CA SER A 239 -56.43 7.15 13.48
C SER A 239 -54.99 6.67 13.23
N GLN A 240 -54.79 5.92 12.13
CA GLN A 240 -53.48 5.39 11.75
C GLN A 240 -52.39 6.46 11.63
N PRO A 241 -52.61 7.63 10.96
CA PRO A 241 -51.56 8.64 10.82
C PRO A 241 -51.09 9.22 12.17
N LEU A 242 -51.99 9.31 13.16
CA LEU A 242 -51.66 9.76 14.49
C LEU A 242 -50.86 8.69 15.26
N SER A 243 -51.27 7.42 15.15
CA SER A 243 -50.52 6.30 15.73
C SER A 243 -49.09 6.22 15.16
N ASP A 244 -48.92 6.39 13.85
CA ASP A 244 -47.60 6.34 13.20
C ASP A 244 -46.70 7.48 13.70
N LYS A 245 -47.27 8.68 13.88
CA LYS A 245 -46.52 9.84 14.38
C LYS A 245 -46.11 9.67 15.86
N VAL A 246 -46.98 9.08 16.68
CA VAL A 246 -46.67 8.75 18.07
C VAL A 246 -45.54 7.71 18.13
N ASN A 247 -45.58 6.69 17.27
CA ASN A 247 -44.52 5.69 17.18
C ASN A 247 -43.19 6.34 16.82
N GLU A 248 -43.15 7.22 15.81
CA GLU A 248 -41.94 7.92 15.37
C GLU A 248 -41.30 8.74 16.52
N ILE A 249 -42.10 9.57 17.19
CA ILE A 249 -41.63 10.39 18.32
C ILE A 249 -41.12 9.50 19.45
N THR A 250 -41.85 8.42 19.76
CA THR A 250 -41.48 7.45 20.81
C THR A 250 -40.17 6.75 20.48
N THR A 251 -39.99 6.25 19.26
CA THR A 251 -38.74 5.63 18.80
C THR A 251 -37.55 6.59 18.94
N ASN A 252 -37.72 7.84 18.55
CA ASN A 252 -36.67 8.85 18.68
C ASN A 252 -36.35 9.18 20.14
N LEU A 253 -37.37 9.19 21.01
CA LEU A 253 -37.19 9.35 22.46
C LEU A 253 -36.42 8.17 23.06
N LEU A 254 -36.81 6.94 22.75
CA LEU A 254 -36.12 5.73 23.20
C LEU A 254 -34.66 5.68 22.72
N LYS A 255 -34.40 6.06 21.47
CA LYS A 255 -33.04 6.22 20.93
C LYS A 255 -32.22 7.24 21.72
N LYS A 256 -32.81 8.38 22.11
CA LYS A 256 -32.13 9.38 22.96
C LYS A 256 -31.80 8.81 24.36
N GLY A 257 -32.65 7.90 24.84
CA GLY A 257 -32.49 7.17 26.10
C GLY A 257 -31.24 6.29 26.18
N THR A 258 -30.76 5.76 25.06
CA THR A 258 -29.65 4.81 25.04
C THR A 258 -28.27 5.45 24.82
N ILE A 259 -28.20 6.79 24.75
CA ILE A 259 -27.00 7.55 24.39
C ILE A 259 -26.05 7.80 25.57
N THR A 260 -26.50 7.85 26.81
CA THR A 260 -25.61 8.12 27.97
C THR A 260 -26.02 7.28 29.16
N PHE A 261 -25.11 7.02 30.11
CA PHE A 261 -25.44 6.32 31.36
C PHE A 261 -26.60 6.98 32.13
N LYS A 262 -26.58 8.33 32.22
CA LYS A 262 -27.65 9.08 32.88
C LYS A 262 -29.00 8.88 32.19
N ASN A 263 -29.01 8.82 30.86
CA ASN A 263 -30.23 8.58 30.10
C ASN A 263 -30.69 7.12 30.22
N LEU A 264 -29.75 6.17 30.26
CA LEU A 264 -30.03 4.74 30.41
C LEU A 264 -30.75 4.42 31.72
N GLU A 265 -30.40 5.11 32.82
CA GLU A 265 -31.09 4.98 34.11
C GLU A 265 -32.56 5.44 34.05
N VAL A 266 -32.90 6.36 33.15
CA VAL A 266 -34.30 6.77 32.92
C VAL A 266 -34.98 5.80 31.94
N TRP A 267 -34.27 5.41 30.88
CA TRP A 267 -34.76 4.49 29.85
C TRP A 267 -35.16 3.13 30.44
N ILE A 268 -34.36 2.57 31.36
CA ILE A 268 -34.64 1.25 31.95
C ILE A 268 -35.94 1.25 32.77
N GLN A 269 -36.34 2.40 33.31
CA GLN A 269 -37.59 2.53 34.07
C GLN A 269 -38.83 2.45 33.18
N LEU A 270 -38.71 2.75 31.87
CA LEU A 270 -39.82 2.68 30.92
C LEU A 270 -40.35 1.26 30.73
N PHE A 271 -39.50 0.24 30.95
CA PHE A 271 -39.92 -1.17 30.92
C PHE A 271 -40.85 -1.58 32.05
N SER A 272 -41.07 -0.70 33.03
CA SER A 272 -42.04 -0.87 34.10
C SER A 272 -43.17 0.17 34.05
N HIS A 273 -43.17 1.04 33.03
CA HIS A 273 -44.17 2.10 32.90
C HIS A 273 -45.43 1.59 32.21
N ASN A 274 -46.57 1.78 32.86
CA ASN A 274 -47.85 1.30 32.39
C ASN A 274 -48.49 2.28 31.38
N VAL A 275 -48.80 1.77 30.18
CA VAL A 275 -49.59 2.48 29.16
C VAL A 275 -51.00 1.90 29.06
N LYS A 276 -52.01 2.76 29.03
CA LYS A 276 -53.43 2.38 29.08
C LYS A 276 -54.01 1.96 27.72
N LYS A 277 -53.32 2.25 26.62
CA LYS A 277 -53.80 2.03 25.24
C LYS A 277 -52.66 1.47 24.38
N ASN A 278 -52.99 0.56 23.45
CA ASN A 278 -52.06 -0.02 22.49
C ASN A 278 -50.81 -0.65 23.14
N GLU A 279 -51.02 -1.39 24.24
CA GLU A 279 -49.97 -2.05 25.03
C GLU A 279 -49.03 -2.89 24.15
N ASP A 280 -49.57 -3.73 23.25
CA ASP A 280 -48.78 -4.53 22.31
C ASP A 280 -47.78 -3.68 21.49
N LYS A 281 -48.21 -2.52 20.97
CA LYS A 281 -47.33 -1.63 20.18
C LYS A 281 -46.26 -0.95 21.03
N TRP A 282 -46.58 -0.64 22.29
CA TRP A 282 -45.62 -0.09 23.23
C TRP A 282 -44.55 -1.13 23.60
N GLU A 283 -44.97 -2.36 23.85
CA GLU A 283 -44.06 -3.49 24.08
C GLU A 283 -43.14 -3.74 22.89
N ASP A 284 -43.66 -3.67 21.66
CA ASP A 284 -42.85 -3.81 20.43
C ASP A 284 -41.75 -2.73 20.34
N LEU A 285 -42.10 -1.47 20.64
CA LEU A 285 -41.14 -0.36 20.62
C LEU A 285 -40.05 -0.49 21.68
N LEU A 286 -40.41 -0.91 22.90
CA LEU A 286 -39.45 -1.18 23.97
C LEU A 286 -38.54 -2.37 23.63
N THR A 287 -39.12 -3.44 23.07
CA THR A 287 -38.39 -4.63 22.60
C THR A 287 -37.35 -4.25 21.54
N GLU A 288 -37.76 -3.46 20.55
CA GLU A 288 -36.87 -2.99 19.49
C GLU A 288 -35.79 -2.05 20.04
N SER A 289 -36.14 -1.19 21.01
CA SER A 289 -35.15 -0.36 21.69
C SER A 289 -34.11 -1.18 22.45
N LEU A 290 -34.50 -2.27 23.11
CA LEU A 290 -33.59 -3.18 23.83
C LEU A 290 -32.63 -3.88 22.86
N LYS A 291 -33.14 -4.40 21.74
CA LYS A 291 -32.33 -5.03 20.68
C LYS A 291 -31.32 -4.05 20.08
N ASN A 292 -31.76 -2.81 19.81
CA ASN A 292 -30.87 -1.77 19.29
C ASN A 292 -29.78 -1.38 20.30
N TRP A 293 -30.11 -1.28 21.59
CA TRP A 293 -29.10 -1.03 22.63
C TRP A 293 -28.09 -2.17 22.76
N TRP A 294 -28.47 -3.41 22.48
CA TRP A 294 -27.55 -4.55 22.56
C TRP A 294 -26.38 -4.47 21.56
N LEU A 295 -26.55 -3.79 20.42
CA LEU A 295 -25.52 -3.68 19.38
C LEU A 295 -24.19 -3.07 19.91
N PRO A 296 -23.00 -3.52 19.44
CA PRO A 296 -21.69 -3.16 20.00
C PRO A 296 -21.47 -1.64 20.15
N GLU A 297 -21.98 -0.88 19.19
CA GLU A 297 -21.77 0.57 19.05
C GLU A 297 -22.58 1.41 20.06
N ASN A 298 -23.55 0.80 20.75
CA ASN A 298 -24.58 1.51 21.51
C ASN A 298 -24.44 1.33 23.03
N PHE A 299 -23.37 1.86 23.63
CA PHE A 299 -23.24 1.96 25.11
C PHE A 299 -22.95 3.38 25.63
N GLY A 300 -23.07 4.38 24.76
CA GLY A 300 -23.21 5.77 25.16
C GLY A 300 -21.94 6.57 25.48
N GLU A 301 -20.77 5.94 25.54
CA GLU A 301 -19.47 6.61 25.48
C GLU A 301 -18.48 5.74 24.68
N LYS A 302 -17.45 6.36 24.08
CA LYS A 302 -16.45 5.71 23.21
C LYS A 302 -15.63 4.66 23.97
N PHE A 303 -16.20 3.49 24.17
CA PHE A 303 -15.45 2.28 24.48
C PHE A 303 -15.03 1.63 23.17
N THR A 304 -13.73 1.44 22.99
CA THR A 304 -13.16 0.77 21.82
C THR A 304 -13.28 -0.75 22.01
N GLY A 305 -14.09 -1.40 21.18
CA GLY A 305 -14.16 -2.86 21.09
C GLY A 305 -15.16 -3.55 22.04
N THR A 306 -15.60 -4.75 21.65
CA THR A 306 -16.71 -5.59 22.13
C THR A 306 -16.81 -5.83 23.66
N CYS A 307 -17.22 -4.82 24.45
CA CYS A 307 -17.52 -4.99 25.88
C CYS A 307 -18.97 -5.43 26.15
N TYR A 308 -19.44 -6.50 25.49
CA TYR A 308 -20.77 -7.04 25.78
C TYR A 308 -20.92 -7.44 27.26
N HIS A 309 -19.85 -7.95 27.89
CA HIS A 309 -19.85 -8.35 29.30
C HIS A 309 -20.24 -7.20 30.25
N ARG A 310 -19.81 -5.95 29.98
CA ARG A 310 -20.20 -4.79 30.79
C ARG A 310 -21.68 -4.44 30.65
N LYS A 311 -22.27 -4.62 29.46
CA LYS A 311 -23.72 -4.46 29.26
C LYS A 311 -24.51 -5.48 30.07
N VAL A 312 -24.02 -6.72 30.09
CA VAL A 312 -24.60 -7.81 30.89
C VAL A 312 -24.54 -7.45 32.37
N ILE A 313 -23.36 -7.10 32.89
CA ILE A 313 -23.19 -6.70 34.30
C ILE A 313 -24.14 -5.53 34.65
N TRP A 314 -24.17 -4.49 33.82
CA TRP A 314 -25.03 -3.33 34.03
C TRP A 314 -26.52 -3.71 34.05
N PHE A 315 -26.97 -4.53 33.10
CA PHE A 315 -28.38 -4.94 32.98
C PHE A 315 -28.81 -5.89 34.11
N PHE A 316 -27.94 -6.83 34.49
CA PHE A 316 -28.21 -7.84 35.54
C PHE A 316 -28.13 -7.30 36.96
N HIS A 317 -27.69 -6.06 37.17
CA HIS A 317 -27.69 -5.44 38.49
C HIS A 317 -29.07 -5.60 39.16
N PRO A 318 -29.16 -6.16 40.39
CA PRO A 318 -30.44 -6.49 41.01
C PRO A 318 -31.43 -5.31 41.09
N SER A 319 -30.93 -4.11 41.37
CA SER A 319 -31.72 -2.86 41.40
C SER A 319 -32.42 -2.49 40.07
N ARG A 320 -31.94 -3.01 38.93
CA ARG A 320 -32.48 -2.77 37.58
C ARG A 320 -33.22 -3.98 37.05
N TYR A 321 -32.55 -5.14 37.03
CA TYR A 321 -33.10 -6.39 36.47
C TYR A 321 -34.46 -6.74 37.09
N ASN A 322 -34.59 -6.60 38.41
CA ASN A 322 -35.82 -6.95 39.12
C ASN A 322 -37.01 -6.02 38.83
N LYS A 323 -36.77 -4.82 38.28
CA LYS A 323 -37.82 -3.86 37.90
C LYS A 323 -38.37 -4.07 36.50
N ILE A 324 -37.66 -4.80 35.65
CA ILE A 324 -38.04 -5.04 34.25
C ILE A 324 -39.07 -6.18 34.19
N GLU A 325 -40.07 -6.10 33.31
CA GLU A 325 -41.03 -7.20 33.17
C GLU A 325 -40.41 -8.48 32.55
N LYS A 326 -41.03 -9.63 32.86
CA LYS A 326 -40.50 -10.95 32.51
C LYS A 326 -40.29 -11.14 31.00
N ASN A 327 -41.14 -10.56 30.16
CA ASN A 327 -41.07 -10.67 28.71
C ASN A 327 -39.79 -10.01 28.16
N PHE A 328 -39.45 -8.80 28.61
CA PHE A 328 -38.24 -8.11 28.18
C PHE A 328 -36.96 -8.77 28.69
N ARG A 329 -37.00 -9.35 29.91
CA ARG A 329 -35.89 -10.18 30.41
C ARG A 329 -35.63 -11.37 29.48
N LYS A 330 -36.69 -12.01 28.97
CA LYS A 330 -36.58 -13.12 28.00
C LYS A 330 -35.91 -12.65 26.70
N VAL A 331 -36.35 -11.53 26.13
CA VAL A 331 -35.73 -10.95 24.92
C VAL A 331 -34.25 -10.67 25.14
N PHE A 332 -33.87 -10.12 26.29
CA PHE A 332 -32.46 -9.86 26.60
C PHE A 332 -31.63 -11.15 26.61
N LYS A 333 -32.13 -12.22 27.22
CA LYS A 333 -31.46 -13.53 27.21
C LYS A 333 -31.28 -14.07 25.80
N GLU A 334 -32.31 -14.03 24.96
CA GLU A 334 -32.23 -14.46 23.56
C GLU A 334 -31.14 -13.67 22.80
N GLN A 335 -31.01 -12.36 23.06
CA GLN A 335 -29.95 -11.53 22.48
C GLN A 335 -28.55 -11.89 22.97
N MET A 336 -28.41 -12.24 24.25
CA MET A 336 -27.16 -12.76 24.80
C MET A 336 -26.80 -14.11 24.19
N GLU A 337 -27.79 -14.98 24.00
CA GLU A 337 -27.57 -16.32 23.48
C GLU A 337 -26.94 -16.31 22.08
N LEU A 338 -27.40 -15.38 21.23
CA LEU A 338 -26.85 -15.13 19.90
C LEU A 338 -25.39 -14.63 19.90
N LYS A 339 -24.88 -14.16 21.04
CA LYS A 339 -23.54 -13.57 21.19
C LYS A 339 -22.64 -14.30 22.17
N VAL A 340 -22.98 -15.54 22.54
CA VAL A 340 -22.25 -16.36 23.52
C VAL A 340 -20.74 -16.40 23.35
N ASN A 341 -20.25 -16.44 22.10
CA ASN A 341 -18.83 -16.49 21.79
C ASN A 341 -18.08 -15.16 22.07
N HIS A 342 -18.73 -14.16 22.68
CA HIS A 342 -18.10 -12.90 23.09
C HIS A 342 -17.96 -12.78 24.62
N PHE A 343 -18.31 -13.84 25.36
CA PHE A 343 -18.33 -13.85 26.83
C PHE A 343 -17.52 -15.01 27.40
N TYR A 344 -16.29 -15.19 26.94
CA TYR A 344 -15.45 -16.24 27.51
C TYR A 344 -15.10 -15.92 28.96
N PHE A 345 -15.16 -16.92 29.83
CA PHE A 345 -14.75 -16.82 31.23
C PHE A 345 -13.21 -16.80 31.32
N ASP A 346 -12.62 -15.68 30.89
CA ASP A 346 -11.17 -15.49 30.87
C ASP A 346 -10.76 -14.07 31.25
N ASN A 347 -9.45 -13.86 31.43
CA ASN A 347 -8.87 -12.57 31.76
C ASN A 347 -8.60 -11.66 30.56
N LYS A 348 -8.80 -12.13 29.32
CA LYS A 348 -8.70 -11.31 28.11
C LYS A 348 -10.00 -10.53 27.89
N CYS A 349 -11.13 -11.15 28.17
CA CYS A 349 -12.48 -10.62 27.98
C CYS A 349 -12.93 -9.76 29.15
N TRP A 350 -12.53 -10.08 30.39
CA TRP A 350 -12.96 -9.37 31.59
C TRP A 350 -11.79 -8.60 32.20
N ASP A 351 -11.97 -7.31 32.45
CA ASP A 351 -11.03 -6.53 33.25
C ASP A 351 -11.26 -6.72 34.76
N GLU A 352 -10.30 -6.27 35.56
CA GLU A 352 -10.33 -6.42 37.02
C GLU A 352 -11.57 -5.78 37.66
N ASP A 353 -11.99 -4.61 37.18
CA ASP A 353 -13.17 -3.91 37.70
C ASP A 353 -14.44 -4.72 37.42
N SER A 354 -14.62 -5.19 36.18
CA SER A 354 -15.75 -6.01 35.75
C SER A 354 -15.78 -7.35 36.46
N ARG A 355 -14.62 -7.97 36.72
CA ARG A 355 -14.51 -9.19 37.53
C ARG A 355 -14.93 -8.94 38.97
N ASN A 356 -14.47 -7.86 39.58
CA ASN A 356 -14.82 -7.51 40.95
C ASN A 356 -16.29 -7.13 41.08
N GLU A 357 -16.84 -6.40 40.11
CA GLU A 357 -18.25 -6.06 40.03
C GLU A 357 -19.11 -7.32 39.91
N LEU A 358 -18.73 -8.23 39.00
CA LEU A 358 -19.37 -9.53 38.85
C LEU A 358 -19.24 -10.37 40.14
N LYS A 359 -18.06 -10.44 40.76
CA LYS A 359 -17.83 -11.14 42.03
C LYS A 359 -18.74 -10.60 43.14
N ASN A 360 -18.83 -9.28 43.30
CA ASN A 360 -19.67 -8.64 44.30
C ASN A 360 -21.15 -8.94 44.05
N TYR A 361 -21.60 -8.93 42.79
CA TYR A 361 -22.98 -9.31 42.45
C TYR A 361 -23.26 -10.78 42.69
N ALA A 362 -22.31 -11.68 42.41
CA ALA A 362 -22.46 -13.11 42.71
C ALA A 362 -22.72 -13.31 44.19
N VAL A 363 -21.86 -12.70 45.02
CA VAL A 363 -21.95 -12.78 46.49
C VAL A 363 -23.25 -12.18 47.00
N GLU A 364 -23.68 -11.03 46.47
CA GLU A 364 -24.93 -10.37 46.86
C GLU A 364 -26.17 -11.21 46.47
N SER A 365 -26.21 -11.74 45.26
CA SER A 365 -27.33 -12.57 44.73
C SER A 365 -27.40 -13.98 45.32
N LEU A 366 -26.28 -14.55 45.80
CA LEU A 366 -26.27 -15.81 46.55
C LEU A 366 -26.70 -15.63 48.01
N SER A 367 -26.48 -14.45 48.58
CA SER A 367 -26.85 -14.13 49.97
C SER A 367 -28.35 -13.84 50.15
N LYS A 368 -29.01 -13.33 49.11
CA LYS A 368 -30.44 -13.01 49.09
C LYS A 368 -31.15 -14.14 48.35
N GLN A 369 -31.94 -14.96 49.03
CA GLN A 369 -32.84 -15.96 48.40
C GLN A 369 -34.00 -15.28 47.65
N ASP A 370 -33.69 -14.36 46.74
CA ASP A 370 -34.61 -13.80 45.77
C ASP A 370 -34.33 -14.43 44.39
N GLY A 371 -35.28 -14.41 43.46
CA GLY A 371 -35.18 -15.11 42.18
C GLY A 371 -34.00 -14.72 41.26
N SER A 372 -33.10 -13.81 41.70
CA SER A 372 -31.86 -13.46 41.00
C SER A 372 -30.81 -14.57 41.02
N THR A 373 -30.86 -15.50 41.98
CA THR A 373 -29.90 -16.63 42.07
C THR A 373 -29.96 -17.55 40.84
N ASN A 374 -31.15 -17.82 40.31
CA ASN A 374 -31.33 -18.68 39.12
C ASN A 374 -30.76 -18.06 37.84
N GLU A 375 -30.76 -16.73 37.76
CA GLU A 375 -30.31 -15.99 36.59
C GLU A 375 -28.79 -15.90 36.53
N TRP A 376 -28.18 -15.79 37.71
CA TRP A 376 -26.75 -15.88 37.90
C TRP A 376 -26.20 -17.25 37.53
N LEU A 377 -26.87 -18.32 37.96
CA LEU A 377 -26.51 -19.69 37.60
C LEU A 377 -26.63 -19.91 36.07
N TRP A 378 -27.66 -19.36 35.44
CA TRP A 378 -27.81 -19.38 33.98
C TRP A 378 -26.69 -18.60 33.27
N LEU A 379 -26.29 -17.42 33.76
CA LEU A 379 -25.18 -16.67 33.16
C LEU A 379 -23.85 -17.43 33.27
N LEU A 380 -23.55 -18.00 34.43
CA LEU A 380 -22.32 -18.76 34.66
C LEU A 380 -22.25 -20.01 33.78
N SER A 381 -23.35 -20.75 33.64
CA SER A 381 -23.40 -21.90 32.72
C SER A 381 -23.25 -21.51 31.25
N PHE A 382 -23.47 -20.23 30.93
CA PHE A 382 -23.36 -19.70 29.58
C PHE A 382 -21.95 -19.24 29.20
N ILE A 383 -21.24 -18.61 30.16
CA ILE A 383 -19.92 -18.02 29.94
C ILE A 383 -18.77 -19.00 30.23
N ILE A 384 -19.00 -19.97 31.12
CA ILE A 384 -18.02 -21.00 31.45
C ILE A 384 -18.17 -22.16 30.45
N LYS A 385 -17.19 -22.29 29.55
CA LYS A 385 -17.10 -23.40 28.61
C LYS A 385 -15.90 -24.26 28.98
N ILE A 386 -16.11 -25.24 29.85
CA ILE A 386 -15.06 -26.18 30.25
C ILE A 386 -14.66 -26.99 29.01
N PRO A 387 -13.37 -26.99 28.61
CA PRO A 387 -12.92 -27.81 27.50
C PRO A 387 -13.12 -29.29 27.83
N THR A 388 -14.02 -29.97 27.10
CA THR A 388 -14.22 -31.43 27.23
C THR A 388 -13.59 -32.16 26.05
N ARG A 389 -13.10 -33.38 26.28
CA ARG A 389 -12.49 -34.23 25.23
C ARG A 389 -13.39 -34.44 24.00
N GLU A 390 -14.72 -34.43 24.17
CA GLU A 390 -15.70 -34.57 23.07
C GLU A 390 -15.84 -33.29 22.22
N TYR A 391 -15.53 -32.11 22.76
CA TYR A 391 -15.62 -30.83 22.04
C TYR A 391 -14.51 -30.66 21.00
N TYR A 392 -13.32 -31.20 21.29
CA TYR A 392 -12.15 -31.15 20.41
C TYR A 392 -12.23 -32.13 19.22
N GLN A 393 -13.03 -33.20 19.32
CA GLN A 393 -13.17 -34.19 18.25
C GLN A 393 -14.19 -33.79 17.16
N ASN A 394 -15.13 -32.88 17.46
CA ASN A 394 -16.23 -32.53 16.55
C ASN A 394 -16.12 -31.15 15.88
N ASN A 395 -15.31 -30.23 16.40
CA ASN A 395 -15.13 -28.90 15.83
C ASN A 395 -13.70 -28.70 15.31
N ASN A 396 -13.54 -28.82 13.99
CA ASN A 396 -12.31 -28.42 13.29
C ASN A 396 -11.98 -26.95 13.60
N TYR A 397 -10.83 -26.71 14.22
CA TYR A 397 -10.02 -25.47 14.21
C TYR A 397 -10.64 -24.13 14.64
N GLU A 398 -11.95 -23.93 14.71
CA GLU A 398 -12.53 -22.60 15.01
C GLU A 398 -12.30 -22.11 16.45
N PHE A 399 -12.13 -23.01 17.42
CA PHE A 399 -11.88 -22.63 18.81
C PHE A 399 -10.49 -22.01 19.03
N PHE A 400 -9.48 -22.45 18.26
CA PHE A 400 -8.11 -21.94 18.36
C PHE A 400 -7.87 -20.69 17.50
N VAL A 401 -8.59 -20.53 16.39
CA VAL A 401 -8.41 -19.41 15.43
C VAL A 401 -8.72 -18.03 16.06
N TYR A 402 -9.53 -17.96 17.12
CA TYR A 402 -9.83 -16.68 17.79
C TYR A 402 -8.93 -16.35 18.99
N LEU A 403 -8.22 -17.32 19.57
CA LEU A 403 -7.29 -17.10 20.70
C LEU A 403 -5.86 -16.78 20.24
N VAL A 404 -5.50 -17.23 19.03
CA VAL A 404 -4.21 -16.98 18.39
C VAL A 404 -4.35 -15.77 17.46
N ASP A 405 -3.62 -14.70 17.78
CA ASP A 405 -3.45 -13.52 16.92
C ASP A 405 -3.15 -13.93 15.46
N GLU A 406 -3.69 -13.18 14.49
CA GLU A 406 -3.72 -13.43 13.03
C GLU A 406 -2.35 -13.58 12.28
N ASN A 407 -1.25 -13.94 12.95
CA ASN A 407 0.10 -13.95 12.36
C ASN A 407 0.84 -15.30 12.34
N ILE A 408 0.13 -16.41 12.10
CA ILE A 408 0.80 -17.68 11.72
C ILE A 408 0.36 -18.10 10.33
N VAL A 409 1.08 -17.55 9.34
CA VAL A 409 1.04 -17.97 7.94
C VAL A 409 1.33 -19.47 7.85
N SER A 410 0.37 -20.20 7.30
CA SER A 410 0.45 -21.61 6.95
C SER A 410 1.68 -21.91 6.08
N LYS A 411 2.69 -22.56 6.64
CA LYS A 411 3.57 -23.45 5.89
C LYS A 411 3.08 -24.88 6.07
N ALA A 412 2.02 -25.22 5.35
CA ALA A 412 1.65 -26.60 5.10
C ALA A 412 2.13 -26.93 3.70
N ASP A 413 3.34 -27.47 3.59
CA ASP A 413 3.65 -28.41 2.52
C ASP A 413 4.83 -29.30 2.93
N GLU A 414 4.66 -30.59 2.64
CA GLU A 414 5.54 -31.74 2.93
C GLU A 414 5.51 -32.32 4.36
N ARG A 415 4.39 -32.96 4.74
CA ARG A 415 4.38 -34.01 5.77
C ARG A 415 4.23 -35.39 5.10
N LYS A 416 5.30 -36.21 5.16
CA LYS A 416 5.24 -37.65 4.91
C LYS A 416 4.96 -38.37 6.23
N SER A 417 4.02 -39.31 6.19
CA SER A 417 3.48 -40.04 7.34
C SER A 417 4.56 -40.77 8.13
N SER A 418 4.59 -40.56 9.45
CA SER A 418 5.19 -41.48 10.41
C SER A 418 4.40 -41.45 11.72
N GLN A 419 4.52 -42.51 12.51
CA GLN A 419 3.71 -42.88 13.70
C GLN A 419 3.67 -41.86 14.86
N ASN A 420 4.12 -40.63 14.70
CA ASN A 420 4.18 -39.59 15.74
C ASN A 420 2.93 -38.68 15.82
N GLU A 421 2.02 -38.74 14.85
CA GLU A 421 0.85 -37.84 14.80
C GLU A 421 -0.08 -37.96 16.02
N ALA A 422 -0.15 -39.14 16.66
CA ALA A 422 -0.99 -39.37 17.84
C ALA A 422 -0.46 -38.65 19.11
N ASN A 423 0.86 -38.54 19.30
CA ASN A 423 1.44 -37.89 20.49
C ASN A 423 1.51 -36.35 20.34
N GLU A 424 1.63 -35.85 19.11
CA GLU A 424 1.64 -34.40 18.82
C GLU A 424 0.26 -33.79 19.08
N HIS A 425 -0.80 -34.49 18.66
CA HIS A 425 -2.19 -34.08 18.92
C HIS A 425 -2.52 -34.00 20.41
N ASP A 426 -2.07 -34.98 21.21
CA ASP A 426 -2.29 -34.99 22.66
C ASP A 426 -1.51 -33.89 23.39
N THR A 427 -0.34 -33.49 22.88
CA THR A 427 0.47 -32.41 23.46
C THR A 427 -0.12 -31.03 23.16
N GLU A 428 -0.59 -30.79 21.93
CA GLU A 428 -1.25 -29.54 21.57
C GLU A 428 -2.60 -29.38 22.28
N LEU A 429 -3.36 -30.47 22.41
CA LEU A 429 -4.58 -30.49 23.21
C LEU A 429 -4.29 -30.06 24.66
N PHE A 430 -3.27 -30.65 25.29
CA PHE A 430 -2.89 -30.33 26.65
C PHE A 430 -2.40 -28.88 26.82
N LYS A 431 -1.70 -28.31 25.84
CA LYS A 431 -1.36 -26.87 25.83
C LYS A 431 -2.62 -26.00 25.78
N GLY A 432 -3.62 -26.36 24.97
CA GLY A 432 -4.90 -25.66 24.94
C GLY A 432 -5.62 -25.68 26.29
N GLU A 433 -5.62 -26.83 26.98
CA GLU A 433 -6.15 -26.96 28.34
C GLU A 433 -5.40 -26.07 29.34
N LEU A 434 -4.07 -26.03 29.26
CA LEU A 434 -3.23 -25.16 30.10
C LEU A 434 -3.40 -23.68 29.77
N GLU A 435 -3.59 -23.32 28.50
CA GLU A 435 -3.86 -21.94 28.08
C GLU A 435 -5.19 -21.46 28.68
N TYR A 436 -6.23 -22.28 28.61
CA TYR A 436 -7.51 -21.98 29.25
C TYR A 436 -7.36 -21.85 30.77
N CYS A 437 -6.59 -22.73 31.43
CA CYS A 437 -6.28 -22.60 32.86
C CYS A 437 -5.57 -21.28 33.17
N ALA A 438 -4.53 -20.92 32.40
CA ALA A 438 -3.80 -19.67 32.55
C ALA A 438 -4.72 -18.45 32.35
N ALA A 439 -5.66 -18.53 31.41
CA ALA A 439 -6.63 -17.46 31.15
C ALA A 439 -7.64 -17.28 32.32
N CYS A 440 -7.93 -18.35 33.07
CA CYS A 440 -8.79 -18.34 34.26
C CYS A 440 -8.12 -17.80 35.53
N PHE A 441 -6.81 -17.45 35.54
CA PHE A 441 -6.07 -17.19 36.78
C PHE A 441 -6.68 -16.07 37.65
N GLY A 442 -7.29 -15.05 37.03
CA GLY A 442 -7.86 -13.88 37.70
C GLY A 442 -9.14 -14.22 38.46
N TRP A 443 -9.71 -15.39 38.18
CA TRP A 443 -10.90 -15.91 38.83
C TRP A 443 -10.59 -16.90 39.96
N LYS A 444 -9.30 -17.12 40.31
CA LYS A 444 -8.87 -18.10 41.33
C LYS A 444 -9.71 -18.00 42.61
N GLU A 445 -9.85 -16.79 43.17
CA GLU A 445 -10.62 -16.58 44.41
C GLU A 445 -12.09 -16.98 44.26
N VAL A 446 -12.74 -16.59 43.17
CA VAL A 446 -14.15 -16.96 42.90
C VAL A 446 -14.30 -18.48 42.78
N LEU A 447 -13.37 -19.14 42.09
CA LEU A 447 -13.37 -20.59 41.92
C LEU A 447 -13.10 -21.34 43.23
N THR A 448 -12.31 -20.76 44.14
CA THR A 448 -11.99 -21.39 45.42
C THR A 448 -13.03 -21.16 46.49
N ASP A 449 -13.67 -19.98 46.49
CA ASP A 449 -14.55 -19.51 47.56
C ASP A 449 -16.01 -19.96 47.35
N HIS A 450 -16.43 -20.19 46.10
CA HIS A 450 -17.83 -20.49 45.74
C HIS A 450 -18.05 -21.89 45.14
N LYS A 451 -17.53 -22.93 45.81
CA LYS A 451 -17.62 -24.34 45.36
C LYS A 451 -19.02 -24.95 45.47
N GLU A 452 -19.94 -24.26 46.14
CA GLU A 452 -21.36 -24.61 46.18
C GLU A 452 -22.04 -24.51 44.81
N ILE A 453 -21.52 -23.65 43.92
CA ILE A 453 -22.00 -23.53 42.53
C ILE A 453 -21.39 -24.66 41.69
N GLU A 454 -22.24 -25.49 41.11
CA GLU A 454 -21.85 -26.68 40.36
C GLU A 454 -20.88 -26.39 39.20
N ILE A 455 -21.18 -25.43 38.33
CA ILE A 455 -20.32 -25.12 37.17
C ILE A 455 -18.95 -24.54 37.57
N LEU A 456 -18.86 -23.77 38.65
CA LEU A 456 -17.58 -23.26 39.17
C LEU A 456 -16.77 -24.39 39.80
N ARG A 457 -17.45 -25.30 40.51
CA ARG A 457 -16.84 -26.51 41.05
C ARG A 457 -16.30 -27.41 39.95
N GLU A 458 -17.04 -27.62 38.87
CA GLU A 458 -16.60 -28.39 37.70
C GLU A 458 -15.39 -27.75 37.03
N LEU A 459 -15.40 -26.42 36.81
CA LEU A 459 -14.27 -25.70 36.22
C LEU A 459 -13.03 -25.79 37.11
N TRP A 460 -13.19 -25.67 38.43
CA TRP A 460 -12.09 -25.82 39.37
C TRP A 460 -11.55 -27.26 39.40
N THR A 461 -12.41 -28.26 39.27
CA THR A 461 -12.00 -29.67 39.13
C THR A 461 -11.20 -29.88 37.85
N PHE A 462 -11.65 -29.35 36.71
CA PHE A 462 -10.91 -29.38 35.45
C PHE A 462 -9.51 -28.75 35.60
N ILE A 463 -9.44 -27.53 36.16
CA ILE A 463 -8.17 -26.84 36.40
C ILE A 463 -7.24 -27.72 37.25
N LYS A 464 -7.77 -28.32 38.31
CA LYS A 464 -6.99 -29.23 39.17
C LYS A 464 -6.47 -30.44 38.41
N GLU A 465 -7.31 -31.13 37.65
CA GLU A 465 -6.92 -32.31 36.88
C GLU A 465 -5.87 -31.99 35.81
N THR A 466 -5.99 -30.85 35.13
CA THR A 466 -5.00 -30.38 34.14
C THR A 466 -3.67 -30.02 34.82
N LEU A 467 -3.70 -29.32 35.96
CA LEU A 467 -2.49 -28.98 36.71
C LEU A 467 -1.85 -30.19 37.38
N ASP A 468 -2.64 -31.16 37.85
CA ASP A 468 -2.16 -32.46 38.35
C ASP A 468 -1.47 -33.25 37.22
N THR A 469 -2.00 -33.18 36.00
CA THR A 469 -1.36 -33.78 34.81
C THR A 469 -0.01 -33.12 34.52
N LEU A 470 0.08 -31.79 34.64
CA LEU A 470 1.33 -31.06 34.51
C LEU A 470 2.32 -31.45 35.61
N ASP A 471 1.87 -31.55 36.86
CA ASP A 471 2.67 -32.00 38.01
C ASP A 471 3.15 -33.44 37.83
N CYS A 472 2.32 -34.33 37.28
CA CYS A 472 2.72 -35.69 36.93
C CYS A 472 3.80 -35.69 35.83
N ALA A 473 3.66 -34.85 34.80
CA ALA A 473 4.69 -34.70 33.76
C ALA A 473 6.02 -34.18 34.33
N ILE A 474 5.97 -33.21 35.26
CA ILE A 474 7.13 -32.70 35.99
C ILE A 474 7.78 -33.83 36.81
N LYS A 475 6.99 -34.52 37.64
CA LYS A 475 7.49 -35.60 38.53
C LYS A 475 8.04 -36.81 37.78
N THR A 476 7.57 -37.06 36.57
CA THR A 476 8.01 -38.18 35.71
C THR A 476 9.06 -37.78 34.67
N ASN A 477 9.57 -36.54 34.70
CA ASN A 477 10.53 -35.99 33.73
C ASN A 477 10.06 -36.11 32.27
N LYS A 478 8.76 -35.95 32.04
CA LYS A 478 8.09 -36.03 30.73
C LYS A 478 7.67 -34.66 30.20
N LEU A 479 8.31 -33.58 30.65
CA LEU A 479 8.14 -32.27 30.04
C LEU A 479 8.82 -32.24 28.67
N THR A 480 8.08 -31.85 27.64
CA THR A 480 8.63 -31.60 26.30
C THR A 480 9.18 -30.18 26.18
N PHE A 481 10.16 -29.95 25.30
CA PHE A 481 10.66 -28.59 25.04
C PHE A 481 9.54 -27.64 24.63
N SER A 482 8.61 -28.11 23.79
CA SER A 482 7.51 -27.28 23.32
C SER A 482 6.53 -26.88 24.44
N LEU A 483 6.32 -27.76 25.43
CA LEU A 483 5.52 -27.44 26.61
C LEU A 483 6.25 -26.42 27.52
N CYS A 484 7.56 -26.56 27.69
CA CYS A 484 8.36 -25.59 28.45
C CYS A 484 8.41 -24.22 27.77
N ASP A 485 8.50 -24.19 26.44
CA ASP A 485 8.38 -22.96 25.65
C ASP A 485 7.03 -22.30 25.84
N PHE A 486 5.94 -23.06 25.77
CA PHE A 486 4.59 -22.56 26.03
C PHE A 486 4.48 -21.93 27.43
N LEU A 487 5.03 -22.60 28.46
CA LEU A 487 5.03 -22.07 29.82
C LEU A 487 5.82 -20.76 29.93
N LYS A 488 6.98 -20.65 29.27
CA LYS A 488 7.81 -19.44 29.28
C LYS A 488 7.21 -18.27 28.49
N LYS A 489 6.19 -18.52 27.67
CA LYS A 489 5.52 -17.51 26.83
C LYS A 489 4.46 -16.73 27.62
N ASP A 490 4.28 -15.44 27.29
CA ASP A 490 3.13 -14.59 27.68
C ASP A 490 2.70 -14.65 29.16
N GLU A 491 3.66 -14.75 30.08
CA GLU A 491 3.45 -14.90 31.53
C GLU A 491 2.70 -16.17 31.95
N ASN A 492 2.53 -17.15 31.06
CA ASN A 492 1.80 -18.39 31.33
C ASN A 492 2.35 -19.10 32.56
N GLU A 493 3.68 -19.22 32.67
CA GLU A 493 4.35 -19.79 33.83
C GLU A 493 3.94 -19.08 35.13
N ALA A 494 3.94 -17.75 35.17
CA ALA A 494 3.58 -17.00 36.38
C ALA A 494 2.10 -17.23 36.75
N ARG A 495 1.21 -17.28 35.76
CA ARG A 495 -0.23 -17.51 35.94
C ARG A 495 -0.51 -18.93 36.43
N ILE A 496 0.11 -19.92 35.81
CA ILE A 496 0.04 -21.34 36.18
C ILE A 496 0.61 -21.57 37.58
N ARG A 497 1.75 -20.93 37.92
CA ARG A 497 2.31 -20.96 39.29
C ARG A 497 1.31 -20.43 40.32
N LYS A 498 0.69 -19.28 40.04
CA LYS A 498 -0.30 -18.68 40.95
C LYS A 498 -1.55 -19.56 41.08
N LEU A 499 -2.00 -20.19 40.00
CA LEU A 499 -3.17 -21.06 40.01
C LEU A 499 -2.90 -22.40 40.72
N GLY A 500 -1.73 -22.98 40.49
CA GLY A 500 -1.30 -24.30 40.96
C GLY A 500 -0.40 -24.31 42.20
N GLU A 501 -0.36 -23.23 42.98
CA GLU A 501 0.51 -23.08 44.17
C GLU A 501 0.38 -24.25 45.17
N ASP A 502 -0.81 -24.84 45.28
CA ASP A 502 -1.10 -25.98 46.17
C ASP A 502 -1.17 -27.34 45.43
N ILE A 503 -0.91 -27.37 44.13
CA ILE A 503 -1.14 -28.53 43.24
C ILE A 503 0.19 -29.01 42.64
N ILE A 504 0.99 -28.08 42.12
CA ILE A 504 2.24 -28.37 41.42
C ILE A 504 3.41 -28.27 42.39
N ASP A 505 4.36 -29.20 42.30
CA ASP A 505 5.66 -29.08 42.94
C ASP A 505 6.49 -27.97 42.25
N LEU A 506 6.30 -26.72 42.69
CA LEU A 506 6.97 -25.55 42.14
C LEU A 506 8.50 -25.66 42.19
N SER A 507 9.04 -26.35 43.21
CA SER A 507 10.49 -26.54 43.35
C SER A 507 11.08 -27.43 42.24
N LYS A 508 10.34 -28.46 41.82
CA LYS A 508 10.74 -29.29 40.67
C LYS A 508 10.52 -28.59 39.35
N LEU A 509 9.44 -27.82 39.22
CA LEU A 509 9.21 -27.00 38.04
C LEU A 509 10.35 -26.00 37.82
N ASP A 510 10.86 -25.37 38.89
CA ASP A 510 12.03 -24.47 38.82
C ASP A 510 13.25 -25.17 38.25
N ILE A 511 13.57 -26.37 38.75
CA ILE A 511 14.70 -27.18 38.27
C ILE A 511 14.54 -27.51 36.79
N GLU A 512 13.35 -27.95 36.36
CA GLU A 512 13.12 -28.30 34.95
C GLU A 512 13.11 -27.07 34.03
N MET A 513 12.63 -25.90 34.49
CA MET A 513 12.71 -24.66 33.73
C MET A 513 14.15 -24.15 33.60
N GLU A 514 14.97 -24.27 34.64
CA GLU A 514 16.41 -23.96 34.56
C GLU A 514 17.14 -24.88 33.57
N LYS A 515 16.84 -26.18 33.61
CA LYS A 515 17.34 -27.16 32.63
C LYS A 515 16.92 -26.78 31.21
N PHE A 516 15.64 -26.48 30.99
CA PHE A 516 15.12 -26.08 29.69
C PHE A 516 15.87 -24.86 29.14
N VAL A 517 16.02 -23.79 29.92
CA VAL A 517 16.73 -22.57 29.48
C VAL A 517 18.18 -22.90 29.10
N LYS A 518 18.86 -23.73 29.91
CA LYS A 518 20.23 -24.17 29.62
C LYS A 518 20.30 -25.00 28.35
N TYR A 519 19.47 -26.04 28.22
CA TYR A 519 19.51 -27.00 27.11
C TYR A 519 19.10 -26.37 25.79
N LYS A 520 18.05 -25.54 25.81
CA LYS A 520 17.65 -24.76 24.65
C LYS A 520 18.77 -23.85 24.16
N LYS A 521 19.44 -23.11 25.06
CA LYS A 521 20.59 -22.28 24.69
C LYS A 521 21.76 -23.08 24.11
N LEU A 522 22.05 -24.26 24.65
CA LEU A 522 23.09 -25.14 24.11
C LEU A 522 22.72 -25.67 22.72
N ALA A 523 21.47 -26.12 22.53
CA ALA A 523 20.96 -26.60 21.25
C ALA A 523 20.94 -25.48 20.20
N ASP A 524 20.46 -24.29 20.54
CA ASP A 524 20.44 -23.12 19.65
C ASP A 524 21.85 -22.74 19.21
N ASN A 525 22.79 -22.62 20.15
CA ASN A 525 24.19 -22.33 19.83
C ASN A 525 24.79 -23.40 18.91
N PHE A 526 24.51 -24.68 19.18
CA PHE A 526 24.97 -25.78 18.35
C PHE A 526 24.41 -25.70 16.93
N MET A 527 23.10 -25.45 16.79
CA MET A 527 22.43 -25.31 15.49
C MET A 527 22.99 -24.16 14.68
N ILE A 528 23.18 -22.98 15.29
CA ILE A 528 23.80 -21.82 14.63
C ILE A 528 25.22 -22.15 14.16
N VAL A 529 26.02 -22.78 15.02
CA VAL A 529 27.41 -23.12 14.68
C VAL A 529 27.46 -24.10 13.51
N LEU A 530 26.66 -25.16 13.53
CA LEU A 530 26.64 -26.13 12.42
C LEU A 530 26.21 -25.47 11.10
N GLN A 531 25.15 -24.66 11.12
CA GLN A 531 24.61 -24.02 9.91
C GLN A 531 25.57 -22.99 9.30
N ARG A 532 26.36 -22.31 10.14
CA ARG A 532 27.24 -21.22 9.68
C ARG A 532 28.62 -21.69 9.28
N TYR A 533 29.17 -22.67 10.00
CA TYR A 533 30.58 -23.06 9.84
C TYR A 533 30.78 -24.38 9.09
N LEU A 534 29.74 -25.21 8.91
CA LEU A 534 29.84 -26.47 8.18
C LEU A 534 28.94 -26.48 6.95
N SER A 535 29.49 -26.94 5.82
CA SER A 535 28.73 -27.12 4.57
C SER A 535 27.88 -28.40 4.58
N THR A 536 28.27 -29.40 5.38
CA THR A 536 27.57 -30.69 5.52
C THR A 536 27.64 -31.14 6.98
N ILE A 537 26.53 -31.69 7.49
CA ILE A 537 26.47 -32.21 8.86
C ILE A 537 27.26 -33.51 8.97
N PRO A 538 28.21 -33.64 9.91
CA PRO A 538 28.96 -34.87 10.09
C PRO A 538 28.06 -36.04 10.49
N ALA A 539 28.29 -37.23 9.92
CA ALA A 539 27.46 -38.41 10.16
C ALA A 539 27.31 -38.79 11.64
N LYS A 540 28.37 -38.62 12.44
CA LYS A 540 28.34 -38.89 13.89
C LYS A 540 27.51 -37.87 14.68
N LEU A 541 27.31 -36.66 14.15
CA LEU A 541 26.48 -35.62 14.78
C LEU A 541 25.06 -35.58 14.23
N ASN A 542 24.76 -36.33 13.17
CA ASN A 542 23.47 -36.24 12.48
C ASN A 542 22.27 -36.60 13.37
N ALA A 543 22.41 -37.60 14.24
CA ALA A 543 21.35 -38.00 15.16
C ALA A 543 21.03 -36.88 16.17
N PHE A 544 22.06 -36.24 16.73
CA PHE A 544 21.91 -35.12 17.66
C PHE A 544 21.44 -33.84 16.96
N TYR A 545 21.89 -33.60 15.71
CA TYR A 545 21.39 -32.53 14.87
C TYR A 545 19.89 -32.66 14.58
N GLU A 546 19.42 -33.84 14.18
CA GLU A 546 18.00 -34.08 13.94
C GLU A 546 17.16 -34.00 15.23
N PHE A 547 17.75 -34.37 16.38
CA PHE A 547 17.15 -34.12 17.69
C PHE A 547 17.00 -32.61 17.97
N CYS A 548 18.06 -31.82 17.82
CA CYS A 548 18.01 -30.37 18.04
C CYS A 548 17.11 -29.65 17.05
N ARG A 549 17.01 -30.14 15.81
CA ARG A 549 16.14 -29.58 14.78
C ARG A 549 14.65 -29.83 15.08
N ASN A 550 14.33 -30.93 15.75
CA ASN A 550 12.96 -31.31 16.12
C ASN A 550 12.74 -31.24 17.64
N LEU A 551 13.44 -30.30 18.30
CA LEU A 551 13.53 -30.19 19.77
C LEU A 551 12.15 -30.22 20.44
N ASP A 552 11.16 -29.57 19.84
CA ASP A 552 9.79 -29.41 20.33
C ASP A 552 9.09 -30.75 20.62
N HIS A 553 9.38 -31.80 19.86
CA HIS A 553 8.75 -33.11 20.01
C HIS A 553 9.46 -34.03 21.01
N HIS A 554 10.53 -33.55 21.63
CA HIS A 554 11.34 -34.34 22.54
C HIS A 554 11.16 -33.92 24.00
N TYR A 555 11.34 -34.88 24.89
CA TYR A 555 11.36 -34.61 26.33
C TYR A 555 12.68 -33.92 26.74
N LEU A 556 12.65 -33.06 27.75
CA LEU A 556 13.87 -32.47 28.33
C LEU A 556 14.86 -33.57 28.77
N SER A 557 14.33 -34.65 29.35
CA SER A 557 15.10 -35.81 29.81
C SER A 557 15.74 -36.59 28.66
N ASP A 558 15.22 -36.51 27.42
CA ASP A 558 15.86 -37.16 26.28
C ASP A 558 17.25 -36.58 26.01
N MET A 559 17.47 -35.30 26.28
CA MET A 559 18.79 -34.68 26.13
C MET A 559 19.80 -35.22 27.14
N GLU A 560 19.35 -35.60 28.33
CA GLU A 560 20.19 -36.20 29.38
C GLU A 560 20.40 -37.71 29.16
N ILE A 561 19.39 -38.41 28.63
CA ILE A 561 19.41 -39.88 28.52
C ILE A 561 20.01 -40.34 27.19
N LYS A 562 19.64 -39.70 26.06
CA LYS A 562 20.02 -40.13 24.71
C LYS A 562 21.28 -39.44 24.20
N PHE A 563 21.56 -38.23 24.69
CA PHE A 563 22.64 -37.37 24.20
C PHE A 563 23.49 -36.80 25.35
N GLU A 564 23.70 -37.58 26.41
CA GLU A 564 24.48 -37.17 27.59
C GLU A 564 25.90 -36.70 27.19
N GLU A 565 26.56 -37.44 26.28
CA GLU A 565 27.90 -37.13 25.83
C GLU A 565 27.95 -35.79 25.08
N GLU A 566 27.03 -35.56 24.13
CA GLU A 566 26.94 -34.30 23.39
C GLU A 566 26.55 -33.13 24.28
N GLN A 567 25.57 -33.32 25.18
CA GLN A 567 25.13 -32.31 26.14
C GLN A 567 26.28 -31.89 27.06
N LYS A 568 27.09 -32.86 27.52
CA LYS A 568 28.25 -32.60 28.37
C LYS A 568 29.33 -31.86 27.60
N LEU A 569 29.63 -32.27 26.37
CA LEU A 569 30.61 -31.58 25.52
C LEU A 569 30.16 -30.15 25.19
N LEU A 570 28.89 -29.92 24.87
CA LEU A 570 28.36 -28.58 24.64
C LEU A 570 28.41 -27.72 25.91
N SER A 571 28.16 -28.32 27.08
CA SER A 571 28.30 -27.62 28.37
C SER A 571 29.75 -27.24 28.64
N ASP A 572 30.69 -28.18 28.48
CA ASP A 572 32.13 -28.01 28.68
C ASP A 572 32.70 -26.92 27.75
N PHE A 573 32.19 -26.83 26.52
CA PHE A 573 32.58 -25.85 25.50
C PHE A 573 31.57 -24.72 25.29
N SER A 574 30.69 -24.45 26.26
CA SER A 574 29.60 -23.48 26.06
C SER A 574 30.11 -22.07 25.77
N LYS A 575 31.27 -21.70 26.34
CA LYS A 575 31.93 -20.41 26.07
C LYS A 575 32.45 -20.34 24.65
N GLU A 576 33.11 -21.39 24.17
CA GLU A 576 33.59 -21.48 22.80
C GLU A 576 32.43 -21.40 21.79
N PHE A 577 31.35 -22.17 22.00
CA PHE A 577 30.17 -22.09 21.14
C PHE A 577 29.52 -20.71 21.18
N GLN A 578 29.45 -20.06 22.34
CA GLN A 578 28.92 -18.69 22.44
C GLN A 578 29.80 -17.68 21.68
N LEU A 579 31.13 -17.83 21.71
CA LEU A 579 32.05 -17.01 20.91
C LEU A 579 31.93 -17.29 19.41
N MET A 580 31.69 -18.55 19.01
CA MET A 580 31.42 -18.89 17.61
C MET A 580 30.13 -18.24 17.12
N VAL A 581 29.08 -18.23 17.95
CA VAL A 581 27.80 -17.56 17.65
C VAL A 581 27.99 -16.05 17.54
N SER A 582 28.71 -15.42 18.47
CA SER A 582 28.93 -13.96 18.42
C SER A 582 29.77 -13.51 17.22
N ARG A 583 30.51 -14.43 16.59
CA ARG A 583 31.31 -14.20 15.38
C ARG A 583 30.70 -14.80 14.11
N ALA A 584 29.50 -15.38 14.22
CA ALA A 584 28.87 -16.11 13.13
C ALA A 584 28.57 -15.24 11.91
N ASP A 585 28.36 -13.95 12.10
CA ASP A 585 28.11 -13.01 11.00
C ASP A 585 29.40 -12.37 10.46
N GLY A 586 30.56 -12.66 11.06
CA GLY A 586 31.86 -12.13 10.65
C GLY A 586 32.46 -12.91 9.49
N LYS A 587 32.56 -12.26 8.33
CA LYS A 587 33.17 -12.84 7.12
C LYS A 587 34.65 -13.10 7.33
N LEU A 588 35.32 -12.28 8.14
CA LEU A 588 36.73 -12.46 8.44
C LEU A 588 36.96 -13.70 9.30
N PHE A 589 36.16 -13.87 10.35
CA PHE A 589 36.26 -15.07 11.18
C PHE A 589 35.89 -16.33 10.39
N HIS A 590 34.91 -16.25 9.49
CA HIS A 590 34.59 -17.34 8.56
C HIS A 590 35.78 -17.67 7.64
N LYS A 591 36.50 -16.67 7.13
CA LYS A 591 37.69 -16.91 6.31
C LYS A 591 38.81 -17.59 7.11
N MET A 592 39.06 -17.13 8.34
CA MET A 592 40.02 -17.77 9.27
C MET A 592 39.61 -19.23 9.55
N TRP A 593 38.32 -19.44 9.83
CA TRP A 593 37.75 -20.77 9.98
C TRP A 593 38.00 -21.64 8.75
N THR A 594 37.69 -21.18 7.54
CA THR A 594 37.90 -21.93 6.30
C THR A 594 39.38 -22.27 6.07
N ILE A 595 40.29 -21.34 6.36
CA ILE A 595 41.75 -21.57 6.27
C ILE A 595 42.15 -22.70 7.23
N ARG A 596 41.80 -22.56 8.51
CA ARG A 596 42.16 -23.56 9.53
C ARG A 596 41.46 -24.91 9.32
N GLN A 597 40.23 -24.91 8.82
CA GLN A 597 39.54 -26.13 8.42
C GLN A 597 40.26 -26.83 7.25
N GLY A 598 40.77 -26.07 6.27
CA GLY A 598 41.56 -26.59 5.16
C GLY A 598 42.90 -27.19 5.62
N GLU A 599 43.55 -26.60 6.61
CA GLU A 599 44.76 -27.15 7.22
C GLU A 599 44.48 -28.37 8.11
N TYR A 600 43.29 -28.42 8.72
CA TYR A 600 42.80 -29.56 9.50
C TYR A 600 42.45 -30.78 8.64
N ALA A 601 42.49 -30.67 7.31
CA ALA A 601 42.07 -31.68 6.33
C ALA A 601 42.82 -33.04 6.39
N ILE A 602 43.73 -33.24 7.35
CA ILE A 602 44.27 -34.56 7.69
C ILE A 602 43.16 -35.45 8.32
N SER A 603 42.10 -34.87 8.91
CA SER A 603 40.86 -35.58 9.27
C SER A 603 39.61 -34.69 9.11
N PRO A 604 38.53 -35.16 8.44
CA PRO A 604 37.28 -34.40 8.37
C PRO A 604 36.68 -34.17 9.76
N ILE A 605 36.08 -32.99 9.98
CA ILE A 605 35.35 -32.67 11.21
C ILE A 605 34.26 -33.71 11.41
N SER A 606 34.35 -34.50 12.48
CA SER A 606 33.43 -35.61 12.74
C SER A 606 32.72 -35.50 14.10
N THR A 607 33.26 -34.74 15.04
CA THR A 607 32.75 -34.60 16.41
C THR A 607 32.71 -33.14 16.88
N ILE A 608 32.01 -32.87 18.00
CA ILE A 608 32.02 -31.55 18.65
C ILE A 608 33.45 -31.12 19.02
N LYS A 609 34.31 -32.06 19.45
CA LYS A 609 35.71 -31.76 19.78
C LYS A 609 36.50 -31.29 18.55
N ASP A 610 36.22 -31.85 17.39
CA ASP A 610 36.88 -31.45 16.13
C ASP A 610 36.45 -30.01 15.77
N ILE A 611 35.16 -29.69 15.90
CA ILE A 611 34.63 -28.32 15.68
C ILE A 611 35.36 -27.32 16.60
N VAL A 612 35.44 -27.64 17.89
CA VAL A 612 36.12 -26.79 18.88
C VAL A 612 37.63 -26.72 18.62
N GLY A 613 38.24 -27.79 18.12
CA GLY A 613 39.65 -27.82 17.73
C GLY A 613 39.98 -26.84 16.62
N VAL A 614 39.17 -26.83 15.55
CA VAL A 614 39.31 -25.84 14.46
C VAL A 614 39.01 -24.43 14.96
N PHE A 615 37.98 -24.28 15.79
CA PHE A 615 37.62 -22.99 16.39
C PHE A 615 38.77 -22.40 17.19
N LYS A 616 39.45 -23.19 18.03
CA LYS A 616 40.55 -22.69 18.85
C LYS A 616 41.71 -22.16 18.01
N GLN A 617 42.00 -22.77 16.87
CA GLN A 617 43.03 -22.26 15.95
C GLN A 617 42.56 -20.98 15.25
N ALA A 618 41.33 -20.94 14.77
CA ALA A 618 40.76 -19.74 14.15
C ALA A 618 40.64 -18.57 15.17
N ASP A 619 40.33 -18.88 16.43
CA ASP A 619 40.28 -17.92 17.54
C ASP A 619 41.67 -17.41 17.91
N LEU A 620 42.71 -18.24 17.85
CA LEU A 620 44.10 -17.78 18.01
C LEU A 620 44.49 -16.80 16.90
N ASP A 621 44.15 -17.07 15.64
CA ASP A 621 44.39 -16.14 14.53
C ASP A 621 43.62 -14.83 14.71
N TRP A 622 42.34 -14.94 15.07
CA TRP A 622 41.50 -13.80 15.36
C TRP A 622 42.11 -12.94 16.46
N ASN A 623 42.48 -13.54 17.60
CA ASN A 623 43.07 -12.82 18.72
C ASN A 623 44.45 -12.25 18.38
N SER A 624 45.26 -12.95 17.57
CA SER A 624 46.55 -12.43 17.07
C SER A 624 46.34 -11.18 16.22
N LEU A 625 45.38 -11.21 15.30
CA LEU A 625 45.03 -10.06 14.47
C LEU A 625 44.49 -8.90 15.31
N VAL A 626 43.58 -9.18 16.26
CA VAL A 626 43.06 -8.19 17.21
C VAL A 626 44.21 -7.52 17.98
N SER A 627 45.19 -8.29 18.46
CA SER A 627 46.35 -7.76 19.17
C SER A 627 47.21 -6.87 18.28
N LYS A 628 47.54 -7.31 17.07
CA LYS A 628 48.30 -6.50 16.10
C LYS A 628 47.61 -5.17 15.76
N ILE A 629 46.27 -5.18 15.65
CA ILE A 629 45.47 -3.97 15.43
C ILE A 629 45.55 -3.04 16.65
N LYS A 630 45.40 -3.58 17.87
CA LYS A 630 45.48 -2.79 19.12
C LYS A 630 46.87 -2.20 19.35
N GLU A 631 47.92 -2.97 19.04
CA GLU A 631 49.32 -2.58 19.21
C GLU A 631 49.86 -1.70 18.06
N LYS A 632 49.06 -1.48 17.00
CA LYS A 632 49.44 -0.74 15.78
C LYS A 632 50.67 -1.34 15.08
N THR A 633 50.85 -2.65 15.19
CA THR A 633 51.95 -3.43 14.59
C THR A 633 51.51 -4.19 13.35
N LEU A 634 50.25 -4.02 12.92
CA LEU A 634 49.70 -4.71 11.74
C LEU A 634 50.48 -4.32 10.47
N GLN A 635 50.99 -5.33 9.78
CA GLN A 635 51.74 -5.17 8.54
C GLN A 635 50.82 -5.29 7.33
N TYR A 636 51.26 -4.74 6.20
CA TYR A 636 50.53 -4.77 4.96
C TYR A 636 50.29 -6.20 4.45
N ALA A 637 51.30 -7.07 4.55
CA ALA A 637 51.19 -8.48 4.23
C ALA A 637 50.22 -9.26 5.15
N ASP A 638 49.95 -8.77 6.37
CA ASP A 638 48.95 -9.40 7.26
C ASP A 638 47.52 -9.29 6.68
N LEU A 639 47.26 -8.36 5.77
CA LEU A 639 45.97 -8.19 5.09
C LEU A 639 45.79 -9.14 3.90
N GLU A 640 46.87 -9.75 3.41
CA GLU A 640 46.89 -10.54 2.18
C GLU A 640 45.92 -11.73 2.18
N PRO A 641 45.81 -12.54 3.27
CA PRO A 641 44.87 -13.66 3.33
C PRO A 641 43.40 -13.24 3.23
N TYR A 642 43.12 -11.94 3.34
CA TYR A 642 41.79 -11.36 3.51
C TYR A 642 41.33 -10.47 2.34
N LYS A 643 42.01 -10.54 1.17
CA LYS A 643 41.79 -9.73 -0.08
C LYS A 643 40.34 -9.56 -0.57
N ASN A 644 39.37 -10.33 -0.05
CA ASN A 644 37.94 -10.30 -0.44
C ASN A 644 36.97 -9.91 0.71
N ILE A 645 37.47 -9.41 1.84
CA ILE A 645 36.64 -9.07 3.01
C ILE A 645 36.36 -7.56 3.06
N THR A 646 35.11 -7.21 3.31
CA THR A 646 34.69 -5.83 3.58
C THR A 646 34.92 -5.55 5.07
N TRP A 647 35.96 -4.78 5.39
CA TRP A 647 36.34 -4.51 6.79
C TRP A 647 35.30 -3.69 7.55
N GLU A 648 34.52 -2.85 6.86
CA GLU A 648 33.45 -2.04 7.47
C GLU A 648 32.44 -2.91 8.24
N SER A 649 32.01 -4.04 7.67
CA SER A 649 31.06 -4.97 8.32
C SER A 649 31.67 -5.73 9.50
N GLU A 650 32.99 -5.85 9.58
CA GLU A 650 33.68 -6.56 10.66
C GLU A 650 33.90 -5.68 11.90
N THR A 651 33.76 -4.35 11.76
CA THR A 651 34.04 -3.35 12.81
C THR A 651 33.27 -3.61 14.10
N ASN A 652 31.99 -3.96 13.99
CA ASN A 652 31.11 -4.21 15.14
C ASN A 652 31.51 -5.48 15.91
N ILE A 653 32.15 -6.43 15.22
CA ILE A 653 32.60 -7.71 15.79
C ILE A 653 33.96 -7.52 16.49
N PHE A 654 34.84 -6.70 15.92
CA PHE A 654 36.16 -6.40 16.50
C PHE A 654 36.10 -5.53 17.75
N PHE A 655 35.21 -4.54 17.78
CA PHE A 655 35.20 -3.49 18.80
C PHE A 655 33.83 -3.35 19.43
N SER A 656 33.46 -4.30 20.30
CA SER A 656 32.22 -4.23 21.08
C SER A 656 32.17 -3.07 22.10
N ASN A 657 33.20 -2.22 22.18
CA ASN A 657 33.30 -1.12 23.16
C ASN A 657 33.63 0.24 22.47
N PRO A 658 32.72 1.24 22.54
CA PRO A 658 32.67 2.43 21.67
C PRO A 658 33.61 3.60 22.08
N GLU A 659 34.85 3.32 22.46
CA GLU A 659 35.87 4.40 22.54
C GLU A 659 36.29 4.81 21.12
N LEU A 660 35.61 5.84 20.61
CA LEU A 660 35.21 5.95 19.20
C LEU A 660 36.22 6.62 18.26
N GLN A 661 37.24 7.35 18.74
CA GLN A 661 38.11 8.12 17.84
C GLN A 661 39.38 7.39 17.41
N GLU A 662 40.18 6.87 18.36
CA GLU A 662 41.45 6.23 18.01
C GLU A 662 41.24 4.92 17.23
N LYS A 663 40.16 4.19 17.54
CA LYS A 663 39.75 2.96 16.83
C LYS A 663 39.26 3.24 15.41
N LYS A 664 38.58 4.37 15.17
CA LYS A 664 38.10 4.77 13.85
C LYS A 664 39.26 5.10 12.90
N THR A 665 40.28 5.78 13.39
CA THR A 665 41.49 6.09 12.58
C THR A 665 42.26 4.82 12.21
N THR A 666 42.42 3.88 13.13
CA THR A 666 43.08 2.60 12.83
C THR A 666 42.28 1.80 11.79
N LEU A 667 40.95 1.76 11.91
CA LEU A 667 40.10 1.05 10.96
C LEU A 667 40.15 1.69 9.56
N GLN A 668 40.10 3.02 9.48
CA GLN A 668 40.26 3.74 8.22
C GLN A 668 41.62 3.46 7.57
N ASN A 669 42.69 3.35 8.37
CA ASN A 669 43.99 2.96 7.84
C ASN A 669 44.01 1.53 7.30
N ILE A 670 43.31 0.60 7.96
CA ILE A 670 43.15 -0.78 7.46
C ILE A 670 42.37 -0.74 6.14
N GLU A 671 41.26 0.00 6.08
CA GLU A 671 40.43 0.14 4.87
C GLU A 671 41.24 0.74 3.71
N TYR A 672 41.97 1.83 3.91
CA TYR A 672 42.77 2.45 2.85
C TYR A 672 43.95 1.59 2.42
N ALA A 673 44.65 0.95 3.36
CA ALA A 673 45.69 -0.02 3.01
C ALA A 673 45.09 -1.18 2.20
N PHE A 674 43.90 -1.65 2.56
CA PHE A 674 43.21 -2.69 1.82
C PHE A 674 42.75 -2.24 0.44
N CYS A 675 42.22 -1.01 0.30
CA CYS A 675 41.94 -0.41 -1.01
C CYS A 675 43.20 -0.32 -1.87
N PHE A 676 44.35 0.00 -1.27
CA PHE A 676 45.63 -0.08 -1.97
C PHE A 676 45.90 -1.50 -2.48
N LEU A 677 45.77 -2.51 -1.63
CA LEU A 677 45.99 -3.92 -1.98
C LEU A 677 45.10 -4.40 -3.13
N GLN A 678 43.85 -3.94 -3.19
CA GLN A 678 42.94 -4.26 -4.29
C GLN A 678 43.27 -3.51 -5.59
N THR A 679 43.79 -2.29 -5.47
CA THR A 679 44.06 -1.41 -6.62
C THR A 679 45.52 -1.39 -7.06
N GLU A 680 46.43 -2.07 -6.35
CA GLU A 680 47.87 -2.04 -6.59
C GLU A 680 48.22 -2.37 -8.05
N GLU A 681 47.66 -3.46 -8.55
CA GLU A 681 47.85 -3.89 -9.94
C GLU A 681 47.33 -2.84 -10.94
N HIS A 682 46.25 -2.13 -10.61
CA HIS A 682 45.67 -1.10 -11.46
C HIS A 682 46.63 0.10 -11.55
N TRP A 683 47.26 0.48 -10.44
CA TRP A 683 48.27 1.54 -10.41
C TRP A 683 49.51 1.16 -11.24
N ARG A 684 49.95 -0.10 -11.16
CA ARG A 684 51.04 -0.63 -12.02
C ARG A 684 50.65 -0.56 -13.50
N LEU A 685 49.43 -0.94 -13.85
CA LEU A 685 48.92 -0.85 -15.21
C LEU A 685 48.81 0.60 -15.71
N LEU A 686 48.41 1.55 -14.85
CA LEU A 686 48.41 2.97 -15.19
C LEU A 686 49.83 3.46 -15.52
N LYS A 687 50.82 3.18 -14.67
CA LYS A 687 52.23 3.52 -14.92
C LYS A 687 52.69 3.00 -16.29
N ARG A 688 52.35 1.75 -16.61
CA ARG A 688 52.73 1.12 -17.89
C ARG A 688 51.99 1.70 -19.09
N ALA A 689 50.67 1.91 -19.00
CA ALA A 689 49.86 2.49 -20.07
C ALA A 689 50.34 3.90 -20.44
N ILE A 690 50.65 4.74 -19.44
CA ILE A 690 51.19 6.09 -19.69
C ILE A 690 52.56 6.01 -20.35
N THR A 691 53.42 5.09 -19.92
CA THR A 691 54.73 4.88 -20.57
C THR A 691 54.57 4.53 -22.06
N ILE A 692 53.62 3.65 -22.41
CA ILE A 692 53.32 3.28 -23.81
C ILE A 692 52.88 4.49 -24.63
N ILE A 693 51.94 5.28 -24.09
CA ILE A 693 51.39 6.47 -24.76
C ILE A 693 52.48 7.54 -24.94
N GLN A 694 53.33 7.75 -23.93
CA GLN A 694 54.45 8.68 -23.96
C GLN A 694 55.52 8.31 -24.99
N ASN A 695 55.76 7.02 -25.19
CA ASN A 695 56.76 6.54 -26.15
C ASN A 695 56.35 6.76 -27.62
N THR A 696 55.12 7.21 -27.88
CA THR A 696 54.71 7.60 -29.23
C THR A 696 55.46 8.86 -29.71
N PRO A 697 55.78 8.98 -31.01
CA PRO A 697 56.54 10.12 -31.55
C PRO A 697 55.95 11.50 -31.21
N LYS A 698 54.63 11.58 -30.99
CA LYS A 698 53.91 12.82 -30.67
C LYS A 698 54.13 13.30 -29.23
N HIS A 699 54.54 12.43 -28.31
CA HIS A 699 54.59 12.71 -26.86
C HIS A 699 55.93 12.38 -26.19
N LYS A 700 56.95 11.97 -26.97
CA LYS A 700 58.27 11.54 -26.49
C LYS A 700 59.04 12.59 -25.68
N MET A 701 58.65 13.86 -25.73
CA MET A 701 59.31 14.98 -25.04
C MET A 701 58.61 15.46 -23.76
N ILE A 702 57.56 14.79 -23.29
CA ILE A 702 56.86 15.18 -22.06
C ILE A 702 57.78 15.02 -20.84
N THR A 703 57.90 16.07 -20.03
CA THR A 703 58.70 16.07 -18.79
C THR A 703 58.01 15.28 -17.67
N LYS A 704 58.79 14.51 -16.91
CA LYS A 704 58.31 13.85 -15.67
C LYS A 704 58.29 14.86 -14.54
N ASP A 705 57.10 15.31 -14.16
CA ASP A 705 56.91 16.25 -13.05
C ASP A 705 57.02 15.54 -11.68
N LYS A 706 57.10 16.34 -10.61
CA LYS A 706 57.26 15.84 -9.24
C LYS A 706 56.11 14.91 -8.83
N ILE A 707 54.86 15.22 -9.16
CA ILE A 707 53.70 14.42 -8.76
C ILE A 707 53.78 13.04 -9.39
N TRP A 708 54.12 12.96 -10.68
CA TRP A 708 54.32 11.68 -11.35
C TRP A 708 55.50 10.87 -10.77
N LEU A 709 56.60 11.54 -10.42
CA LEU A 709 57.76 10.87 -9.80
C LEU A 709 57.43 10.33 -8.40
N ASP A 710 56.69 11.09 -7.59
CA ASP A 710 56.24 10.66 -6.27
C ASP A 710 55.32 9.43 -6.39
N PHE A 711 54.37 9.43 -7.34
CA PHE A 711 53.55 8.26 -7.67
C PHE A 711 54.40 7.04 -8.08
N VAL A 712 55.34 7.22 -9.01
CA VAL A 712 56.21 6.14 -9.47
C VAL A 712 57.02 5.56 -8.32
N LYS A 713 57.49 6.41 -7.39
CA LYS A 713 58.22 5.99 -6.20
C LYS A 713 57.34 5.17 -5.27
N ILE A 714 56.08 5.55 -5.05
CA ILE A 714 55.13 4.77 -4.23
C ILE A 714 54.97 3.35 -4.80
N ILE A 715 54.76 3.22 -6.12
CA ILE A 715 54.58 1.91 -6.76
C ILE A 715 55.86 1.06 -6.72
N GLU A 716 57.03 1.67 -6.88
CA GLU A 716 58.31 0.96 -6.76
C GLU A 716 58.65 0.57 -5.32
N GLN A 717 58.17 1.36 -4.35
CA GLN A 717 58.32 1.09 -2.92
C GLN A 717 57.41 -0.06 -2.48
N SER A 718 56.16 -0.06 -2.94
CA SER A 718 55.20 -1.13 -2.61
C SER A 718 55.68 -2.50 -3.13
N GLU A 719 56.34 -2.53 -4.29
CA GLU A 719 56.94 -3.75 -4.86
C GLU A 719 58.12 -4.30 -4.06
N LYS A 720 58.86 -3.46 -3.33
CA LYS A 720 60.08 -3.86 -2.61
C LYS A 720 59.82 -4.25 -1.15
N ASP A 721 58.97 -3.47 -0.47
CA ASP A 721 58.85 -3.52 1.00
C ASP A 721 57.49 -4.07 1.47
N GLU A 722 56.75 -4.75 0.59
CA GLU A 722 55.38 -5.26 0.80
C GLU A 722 55.22 -6.00 2.15
N LYS A 723 56.25 -6.76 2.56
CA LYS A 723 56.21 -7.61 3.76
C LYS A 723 56.45 -6.89 5.08
N GLU A 724 57.19 -5.78 5.08
CA GLU A 724 57.61 -5.09 6.31
C GLU A 724 56.84 -3.77 6.54
N THR A 725 56.09 -3.32 5.53
CA THR A 725 55.35 -2.05 5.57
C THR A 725 54.20 -2.10 6.57
N LEU A 726 54.04 -1.05 7.39
CA LEU A 726 52.90 -0.89 8.29
C LEU A 726 51.64 -0.45 7.53
N ILE A 727 50.46 -0.84 8.00
CA ILE A 727 49.18 -0.41 7.40
C ILE A 727 49.01 1.11 7.31
N THR A 728 49.61 1.88 8.23
CA THR A 728 49.55 3.34 8.25
C THR A 728 50.31 3.95 7.08
N GLU A 729 51.39 3.30 6.64
CA GLU A 729 52.18 3.71 5.48
C GLU A 729 51.50 3.29 4.18
N ALA A 730 50.99 2.06 4.09
CA ALA A 730 50.21 1.62 2.94
C ALA A 730 48.90 2.43 2.73
N SER A 731 48.24 2.82 3.83
CA SER A 731 47.11 3.75 3.82
C SER A 731 47.49 5.10 3.20
N LYS A 732 48.66 5.63 3.57
CA LYS A 732 49.18 6.88 3.02
C LYS A 732 49.49 6.77 1.53
N TRP A 733 50.06 5.64 1.08
CA TRP A 733 50.27 5.37 -0.34
C TRP A 733 48.96 5.43 -1.14
N TYR A 734 47.90 4.80 -0.64
CA TYR A 734 46.58 4.88 -1.29
C TYR A 734 46.06 6.30 -1.36
N LEU A 735 46.05 7.03 -0.25
CA LEU A 735 45.56 8.41 -0.21
C LEU A 735 46.35 9.33 -1.14
N GLU A 736 47.66 9.17 -1.23
CA GLU A 736 48.51 9.93 -2.15
C GLU A 736 48.16 9.59 -3.61
N CYS A 737 48.08 8.31 -3.99
CA CYS A 737 47.67 7.91 -5.34
C CYS A 737 46.24 8.37 -5.69
N GLN A 738 45.29 8.18 -4.79
CA GLN A 738 43.89 8.55 -4.96
C GLN A 738 43.72 10.07 -5.05
N SER A 739 44.42 10.85 -4.23
CA SER A 739 44.37 12.32 -4.31
C SER A 739 44.91 12.85 -5.65
N CYS A 740 45.91 12.17 -6.22
CA CYS A 740 46.49 12.54 -7.48
C CYS A 740 45.60 12.14 -8.67
N PHE A 741 45.07 10.92 -8.69
CA PHE A 741 44.48 10.31 -9.89
C PHE A 741 43.00 9.92 -9.77
N GLY A 742 42.40 10.06 -8.59
CA GLY A 742 41.05 9.58 -8.28
C GLY A 742 40.98 8.07 -8.04
N ASP A 743 39.78 7.52 -7.94
CA ASP A 743 39.56 6.06 -7.87
C ASP A 743 39.71 5.42 -9.26
N ILE A 744 40.50 4.35 -9.35
CA ILE A 744 40.78 3.60 -10.59
C ILE A 744 40.37 2.13 -10.53
N SER A 745 39.65 1.73 -9.48
CA SER A 745 39.22 0.33 -9.26
C SER A 745 38.43 -0.27 -10.43
N ASP A 746 37.71 0.56 -11.21
CA ASP A 746 36.94 0.13 -12.38
C ASP A 746 37.74 0.16 -13.71
N LYS A 747 39.04 0.48 -13.67
CA LYS A 747 39.86 0.73 -14.88
C LYS A 747 40.80 -0.42 -15.26
N LYS A 748 40.84 -1.52 -14.50
CA LYS A 748 41.78 -2.64 -14.71
C LYS A 748 41.79 -3.13 -16.15
N ASP A 749 40.63 -3.61 -16.61
CA ASP A 749 40.49 -4.30 -17.89
C ASP A 749 40.92 -3.42 -19.08
N VAL A 750 40.67 -2.12 -18.98
CA VAL A 750 40.99 -1.18 -20.07
C VAL A 750 42.46 -0.81 -20.05
N LEU A 751 43.03 -0.54 -18.87
CA LEU A 751 44.47 -0.28 -18.74
C LEU A 751 45.28 -1.51 -19.16
N GLU A 752 44.84 -2.70 -18.79
CA GLU A 752 45.41 -3.97 -19.24
C GLU A 752 45.31 -4.13 -20.76
N SER A 753 44.15 -3.81 -21.35
CA SER A 753 43.96 -3.87 -22.80
C SER A 753 44.91 -2.92 -23.55
N ILE A 754 45.17 -1.72 -23.02
CA ILE A 754 46.16 -0.78 -23.56
C ILE A 754 47.56 -1.39 -23.46
N CYS A 755 47.91 -1.94 -22.29
CA CYS A 755 49.23 -2.54 -22.05
C CYS A 755 49.52 -3.75 -22.95
N ASN A 756 48.51 -4.58 -23.21
CA ASN A 756 48.63 -5.78 -24.03
C ASN A 756 48.63 -5.49 -25.54
N ASN A 757 48.21 -4.29 -25.96
CA ASN A 757 48.07 -3.91 -27.38
C ASN A 757 48.97 -2.72 -27.76
N GLU A 758 50.18 -2.64 -27.19
CA GLU A 758 51.14 -1.55 -27.42
C GLU A 758 51.32 -1.20 -28.92
N LYS A 759 51.54 -2.19 -29.80
CA LYS A 759 51.72 -1.96 -31.24
C LYS A 759 50.50 -1.28 -31.87
N LYS A 760 49.28 -1.70 -31.52
CA LYS A 760 48.04 -1.12 -32.06
C LYS A 760 47.79 0.30 -31.55
N ILE A 761 48.16 0.58 -30.29
CA ILE A 761 48.12 1.95 -29.74
C ILE A 761 49.11 2.85 -30.49
N GLN A 762 50.30 2.34 -30.81
CA GLN A 762 51.27 3.04 -31.66
C GLN A 762 50.73 3.26 -33.07
N ASP A 763 50.08 2.26 -33.68
CA ASP A 763 49.45 2.37 -35.00
C ASP A 763 48.35 3.44 -35.03
N LEU A 764 47.47 3.50 -34.01
CA LEU A 764 46.46 4.56 -33.88
C LEU A 764 47.07 5.97 -33.84
N ALA A 765 48.27 6.11 -33.28
CA ALA A 765 48.97 7.39 -33.17
C ALA A 765 49.80 7.76 -34.40
N THR A 766 50.27 6.78 -35.18
CA THR A 766 51.34 6.95 -36.19
C THR A 766 51.00 6.48 -37.61
N ASN A 767 50.08 5.55 -37.79
CA ASN A 767 49.76 4.99 -39.11
C ASN A 767 48.95 5.98 -39.97
N GLU A 768 49.32 6.10 -41.24
CA GLU A 768 48.73 7.08 -42.18
C GLU A 768 47.21 6.95 -42.30
N ILE A 769 46.68 5.71 -42.26
CA ILE A 769 45.24 5.44 -42.35
C ILE A 769 44.48 6.07 -41.18
N PHE A 770 45.05 6.08 -39.97
CA PHE A 770 44.38 6.65 -38.80
C PHE A 770 44.59 8.17 -38.70
N ILE A 771 45.74 8.68 -39.17
CA ILE A 771 46.06 10.11 -39.11
C ILE A 771 45.33 10.90 -40.19
N ASN A 772 45.37 10.44 -41.44
CA ASN A 772 44.78 11.13 -42.58
C ASN A 772 43.27 10.90 -42.61
N GLN A 773 42.49 11.96 -42.36
CA GLN A 773 41.03 11.86 -42.29
C GLN A 773 40.39 11.29 -43.57
N THR A 774 40.95 11.60 -44.74
CA THR A 774 40.41 11.13 -46.02
C THR A 774 40.62 9.62 -46.19
N GLN A 775 41.81 9.13 -45.84
CA GLN A 775 42.10 7.69 -45.89
C GLN A 775 41.34 6.94 -44.79
N PHE A 776 41.18 7.55 -43.62
CA PHE A 776 40.40 6.98 -42.52
C PHE A 776 38.94 6.78 -42.92
N GLU A 777 38.26 7.82 -43.41
CA GLU A 777 36.86 7.70 -43.83
C GLU A 777 36.69 6.75 -45.01
N PHE A 778 37.65 6.72 -45.94
CA PHE A 778 37.65 5.73 -47.03
C PHE A 778 37.74 4.29 -46.52
N ALA A 779 38.62 4.03 -45.54
CA ALA A 779 38.72 2.72 -44.89
C ALA A 779 37.43 2.37 -44.13
N MET A 780 36.84 3.33 -43.41
CA MET A 780 35.60 3.10 -42.66
C MET A 780 34.41 2.83 -43.58
N GLN A 781 34.31 3.54 -44.71
CA GLN A 781 33.28 3.29 -45.73
C GLN A 781 33.42 1.87 -46.30
N ARG A 782 34.65 1.40 -46.57
CA ARG A 782 34.87 0.01 -46.99
C ARG A 782 34.52 -1.02 -45.92
N MET A 783 34.72 -0.70 -44.64
CA MET A 783 34.25 -1.54 -43.55
C MET A 783 32.72 -1.58 -43.46
N ASP A 784 32.05 -0.45 -43.66
CA ASP A 784 30.57 -0.36 -43.71
C ASP A 784 29.99 -1.14 -44.89
N ASP A 785 30.65 -1.11 -46.04
CA ASP A 785 30.25 -1.82 -47.26
C ASP A 785 30.68 -3.31 -47.27
N SER A 786 31.43 -3.75 -46.25
CA SER A 786 31.91 -5.14 -46.13
C SER A 786 30.78 -6.12 -45.81
N GLN A 787 30.89 -7.35 -46.32
CA GLN A 787 30.02 -8.46 -45.90
C GLN A 787 30.38 -9.01 -44.52
N ASN A 788 31.56 -8.67 -43.98
CA ASN A 788 31.95 -9.08 -42.63
C ASN A 788 31.21 -8.25 -41.59
N GLN A 789 30.24 -8.88 -40.92
CA GLN A 789 29.40 -8.24 -39.93
C GLN A 789 30.20 -7.62 -38.76
N LYS A 790 31.37 -8.19 -38.40
CA LYS A 790 32.24 -7.63 -37.36
C LYS A 790 32.84 -6.29 -37.78
N PHE A 791 33.23 -6.12 -39.04
CA PHE A 791 33.76 -4.85 -39.54
C PHE A 791 32.70 -3.76 -39.59
N ARG A 792 31.47 -4.08 -40.01
CA ARG A 792 30.36 -3.11 -40.00
C ARG A 792 30.05 -2.60 -38.60
N HIS A 793 30.01 -3.49 -37.61
CA HIS A 793 29.75 -3.10 -36.21
C HIS A 793 30.90 -2.30 -35.59
N LEU A 794 32.14 -2.56 -36.00
CA LEU A 794 33.32 -1.87 -35.47
C LEU A 794 33.61 -0.53 -36.15
N ALA A 795 33.16 -0.29 -37.39
CA ALA A 795 33.45 0.95 -38.13
C ALA A 795 32.98 2.20 -37.38
N ALA A 796 31.73 2.23 -36.91
CA ALA A 796 31.20 3.34 -36.11
C ALA A 796 31.95 3.51 -34.77
N THR A 797 32.31 2.39 -34.13
CA THR A 797 33.06 2.39 -32.87
C THR A 797 34.47 2.96 -33.09
N LEU A 798 35.14 2.55 -34.15
CA LEU A 798 36.50 3.01 -34.47
C LEU A 798 36.52 4.48 -34.87
N ARG A 799 35.49 4.99 -35.56
CA ARG A 799 35.32 6.45 -35.81
C ARG A 799 35.28 7.23 -34.50
N ASP A 800 34.44 6.81 -33.56
CA ASP A 800 34.30 7.46 -32.24
C ASP A 800 35.62 7.39 -31.44
N ILE A 801 36.26 6.22 -31.39
CA ILE A 801 37.52 6.03 -30.67
C ILE A 801 38.65 6.86 -31.28
N ASN A 802 38.86 6.79 -32.59
CA ASN A 802 39.94 7.53 -33.26
C ASN A 802 39.77 9.04 -33.07
N GLN A 803 38.54 9.55 -33.21
CA GLN A 803 38.25 10.97 -33.01
C GLN A 803 38.52 11.40 -31.56
N LYS A 804 37.98 10.69 -30.57
CA LYS A 804 38.19 11.03 -29.15
C LYS A 804 39.65 10.92 -28.71
N MET A 805 40.39 9.92 -29.20
CA MET A 805 41.82 9.78 -28.93
C MET A 805 42.62 10.93 -29.56
N LYS A 806 42.26 11.37 -30.78
CA LYS A 806 42.85 12.56 -31.40
C LYS A 806 42.57 13.81 -30.57
N ASP A 807 41.31 14.04 -30.20
CA ASP A 807 40.90 15.27 -29.51
C ASP A 807 41.45 15.38 -28.09
N ASN A 808 41.60 14.25 -27.40
CA ASN A 808 41.96 14.24 -25.98
C ASN A 808 43.39 13.82 -25.70
N ILE A 809 44.07 13.17 -26.63
CA ILE A 809 45.45 12.70 -26.45
C ILE A 809 46.33 13.20 -27.59
N TRP A 810 46.13 12.71 -28.82
CA TRP A 810 47.13 12.83 -29.89
C TRP A 810 47.33 14.23 -30.45
N ASN A 811 46.30 15.09 -30.41
CA ASN A 811 46.40 16.47 -30.91
C ASN A 811 46.59 17.49 -29.77
N LYS A 812 46.63 17.05 -28.50
CA LYS A 812 46.92 17.90 -27.35
C LYS A 812 48.41 17.90 -27.04
N GLN A 813 48.92 19.01 -26.54
CA GLN A 813 50.24 19.07 -25.92
C GLN A 813 50.07 18.97 -24.42
N PHE A 814 50.91 18.14 -23.78
CA PHE A 814 50.93 17.98 -22.33
C PHE A 814 52.27 18.50 -21.81
N SER A 815 52.23 19.26 -20.72
CA SER A 815 53.43 19.78 -20.08
C SER A 815 54.10 18.73 -19.18
N SER A 816 53.33 17.74 -18.72
CA SER A 816 53.82 16.72 -17.81
C SER A 816 53.17 15.34 -17.95
N SER A 817 53.84 14.32 -17.40
CA SER A 817 53.30 12.95 -17.30
C SER A 817 52.01 12.88 -16.48
N TYR A 818 51.93 13.69 -15.42
CA TYR A 818 50.72 13.81 -14.61
C TYR A 818 49.52 14.28 -15.42
N GLU A 819 49.66 15.35 -16.22
CA GLU A 819 48.57 15.87 -17.06
C GLU A 819 48.08 14.84 -18.08
N LEU A 820 49.01 14.09 -18.68
CA LEU A 820 48.67 13.01 -19.58
C LEU A 820 47.89 11.90 -18.85
N ALA A 821 48.34 11.50 -17.66
CA ALA A 821 47.68 10.46 -16.87
C ALA A 821 46.25 10.85 -16.49
N ILE A 822 46.03 12.09 -16.04
CA ILE A 822 44.70 12.64 -15.76
C ILE A 822 43.82 12.63 -17.00
N CYS A 823 44.34 13.05 -18.16
CA CYS A 823 43.56 13.05 -19.40
C CYS A 823 43.19 11.65 -19.86
N VAL A 824 44.09 10.67 -19.73
CA VAL A 824 43.80 9.26 -20.00
C VAL A 824 42.70 8.76 -19.07
N LEU A 825 42.84 8.96 -17.75
CA LEU A 825 41.83 8.53 -16.78
C LEU A 825 40.47 9.22 -16.99
N ALA A 826 40.46 10.52 -17.29
CA ALA A 826 39.25 11.26 -17.60
C ALA A 826 38.55 10.75 -18.86
N LEU A 827 39.31 10.41 -19.90
CA LEU A 827 38.79 9.79 -21.12
C LEU A 827 38.15 8.42 -20.82
N LEU A 828 38.77 7.65 -19.93
CA LEU A 828 38.25 6.36 -19.46
C LEU A 828 37.05 6.48 -18.50
N LYS A 829 36.79 7.67 -17.92
CA LYS A 829 35.72 7.92 -16.94
C LYS A 829 34.41 8.41 -17.55
N GLN A 830 34.37 8.82 -18.82
CA GLN A 830 33.15 9.37 -19.45
C GLN A 830 31.98 8.37 -19.44
N SER A 831 31.11 8.50 -18.44
CA SER A 831 30.04 7.56 -18.08
C SER A 831 28.92 7.45 -19.12
N ASN A 832 28.76 8.45 -19.99
CA ASN A 832 27.72 8.46 -21.02
C ASN A 832 28.08 7.67 -22.29
N ASN A 833 29.26 7.02 -22.41
CA ASN A 833 29.69 6.50 -23.71
C ASN A 833 30.53 5.22 -23.74
N ASP A 834 30.69 4.47 -22.64
CA ASP A 834 31.38 3.15 -22.62
C ASP A 834 32.75 3.14 -23.35
N PHE A 835 33.47 4.27 -23.29
CA PHE A 835 34.66 4.49 -24.13
C PHE A 835 35.73 3.42 -23.90
N GLY A 836 35.98 3.03 -22.65
CA GLY A 836 36.98 2.01 -22.32
C GLY A 836 36.68 0.64 -22.92
N LYS A 837 35.41 0.20 -22.90
CA LYS A 837 34.98 -1.07 -23.52
C LYS A 837 34.99 -0.98 -25.05
N ARG A 838 34.58 0.15 -25.61
CA ARG A 838 34.69 0.41 -27.06
C ARG A 838 36.14 0.43 -27.54
N LEU A 839 37.05 1.00 -26.75
CA LEU A 839 38.49 0.98 -27.01
C LEU A 839 39.01 -0.47 -26.97
N LYS A 840 38.65 -1.25 -25.95
CA LYS A 840 38.98 -2.67 -25.86
C LYS A 840 38.51 -3.45 -27.10
N ASN A 841 37.26 -3.28 -27.51
CA ASN A 841 36.71 -3.92 -28.71
C ASN A 841 37.47 -3.51 -30.00
N CYS A 842 37.90 -2.25 -30.10
CA CYS A 842 38.71 -1.79 -31.23
C CYS A 842 40.11 -2.43 -31.22
N LEU A 843 40.73 -2.57 -30.03
CA LEU A 843 42.04 -3.18 -29.88
C LEU A 843 42.01 -4.70 -30.10
N GLU A 844 40.84 -5.35 -30.01
CA GLU A 844 40.66 -6.75 -30.40
C GLU A 844 40.56 -6.96 -31.93
N MET A 845 40.31 -5.89 -32.71
CA MET A 845 40.23 -5.97 -34.17
C MET A 845 41.59 -6.29 -34.82
N ASP A 846 41.58 -7.04 -35.91
CA ASP A 846 42.78 -7.27 -36.73
C ASP A 846 43.07 -6.05 -37.62
N PHE A 847 44.03 -5.24 -37.20
CA PHE A 847 44.46 -4.05 -37.94
C PHE A 847 45.15 -4.43 -39.26
N GLU A 848 45.80 -5.59 -39.35
CA GLU A 848 46.48 -6.00 -40.59
C GLU A 848 45.46 -6.32 -41.70
N GLU A 849 44.34 -6.95 -41.34
CA GLU A 849 43.24 -7.21 -42.28
C GLU A 849 42.54 -5.90 -42.71
N LEU A 850 42.36 -4.95 -41.78
CA LEU A 850 41.89 -3.61 -42.12
C LEU A 850 42.82 -2.95 -43.16
N PHE A 851 44.13 -3.05 -42.97
CA PHE A 851 45.11 -2.50 -43.90
C PHE A 851 45.08 -3.19 -45.27
N ARG A 852 44.76 -4.50 -45.33
CA ARG A 852 44.57 -5.24 -46.61
C ARG A 852 43.32 -4.82 -47.36
N LEU A 853 42.19 -4.63 -46.68
CA LEU A 853 40.95 -4.13 -47.29
C LEU A 853 41.12 -2.78 -48.00
N VAL A 854 42.02 -1.95 -47.49
CA VAL A 854 42.38 -0.68 -48.14
C VAL A 854 43.26 -0.92 -49.38
N LYS A 855 44.13 -1.95 -49.38
CA LYS A 855 45.11 -2.25 -50.43
C LYS A 855 44.61 -3.12 -51.60
N GLU A 856 43.70 -4.08 -51.41
CA GLU A 856 43.36 -5.12 -52.42
C GLU A 856 42.30 -4.74 -53.48
N GLY A 857 41.77 -3.51 -53.48
CA GLY A 857 40.85 -3.01 -54.52
C GLY A 857 41.55 -2.65 -55.85
N ASP A 858 42.20 -3.61 -56.50
CA ASP A 858 43.00 -3.39 -57.71
C ASP A 858 42.13 -3.17 -58.96
N GLN A 859 42.04 -1.91 -59.43
CA GLN A 859 41.18 -1.40 -60.52
C GLN A 859 41.27 -2.21 -61.82
N LEU A 860 42.39 -2.86 -62.11
CA LEU A 860 42.66 -3.51 -63.40
C LEU A 860 41.75 -4.72 -63.69
N SER A 861 41.33 -5.43 -62.64
CA SER A 861 40.50 -6.63 -62.76
C SER A 861 39.02 -6.33 -62.98
N VAL A 862 38.55 -5.20 -62.42
CA VAL A 862 37.20 -4.67 -62.62
C VAL A 862 37.01 -4.19 -64.06
N VAL A 863 38.02 -3.54 -64.65
CA VAL A 863 37.97 -3.08 -66.04
C VAL A 863 37.82 -4.24 -67.02
N LYS A 864 38.59 -5.32 -66.87
CA LYS A 864 38.50 -6.51 -67.75
C LYS A 864 37.14 -7.21 -67.67
N GLY A 865 36.57 -7.33 -66.48
CA GLY A 865 35.23 -7.93 -66.30
C GLY A 865 34.15 -7.08 -66.97
N PHE A 866 34.25 -5.76 -66.86
CA PHE A 866 33.30 -4.82 -67.45
C PHE A 866 33.29 -4.90 -69.00
N GLU A 867 34.47 -4.88 -69.62
CA GLU A 867 34.61 -5.01 -71.08
C GLU A 867 34.07 -6.35 -71.61
N GLN A 868 34.18 -7.43 -70.83
CA GLN A 868 33.63 -8.74 -71.22
C GLN A 868 32.10 -8.72 -71.27
N PHE A 869 31.43 -8.16 -70.26
CA PHE A 869 29.96 -8.08 -70.23
C PHE A 869 29.40 -7.08 -71.25
N GLU A 870 30.09 -5.97 -71.50
CA GLU A 870 29.69 -5.02 -72.55
C GLU A 870 29.75 -5.68 -73.94
N ARG A 871 30.82 -6.42 -74.23
CA ARG A 871 30.97 -7.17 -75.49
C ARG A 871 29.94 -8.29 -75.61
N ALA A 872 29.67 -8.99 -74.51
CA ALA A 872 28.67 -10.05 -74.48
C ALA A 872 27.26 -9.49 -74.72
N GLY A 873 26.94 -8.27 -74.29
CA GLY A 873 25.63 -7.65 -74.53
C GLY A 873 25.37 -7.37 -76.01
N GLN A 874 26.43 -7.10 -76.77
CA GLN A 874 26.32 -6.77 -78.20
C GLN A 874 26.33 -8.00 -79.10
N THR A 875 27.09 -9.04 -78.76
CA THR A 875 27.38 -10.16 -79.67
C THR A 875 27.09 -11.54 -79.08
N GLY A 876 26.75 -11.60 -77.79
CA GLY A 876 26.56 -12.83 -77.06
C GLY A 876 25.23 -13.51 -77.36
N ARG A 877 25.18 -14.79 -77.03
CA ARG A 877 23.98 -15.63 -77.10
C ARG A 877 23.82 -16.37 -75.79
N TRP A 878 22.65 -16.22 -75.19
CA TRP A 878 22.22 -17.06 -74.09
C TRP A 878 21.80 -18.40 -74.65
N VAL A 879 22.42 -19.45 -74.12
CA VAL A 879 22.27 -20.79 -74.61
C VAL A 879 21.81 -21.65 -73.44
N LEU A 880 20.55 -22.10 -73.52
CA LEU A 880 19.95 -23.00 -72.57
C LEU A 880 19.82 -24.37 -73.24
N ASP A 881 20.51 -25.36 -72.69
CA ASP A 881 20.64 -26.69 -73.31
C ASP A 881 19.31 -27.42 -73.55
N ASP A 882 19.35 -28.45 -74.39
CA ASP A 882 18.20 -29.29 -74.73
C ASP A 882 17.94 -30.38 -73.69
N TYR A 883 16.79 -31.02 -73.80
CA TYR A 883 16.39 -32.11 -72.89
C TYR A 883 17.42 -33.26 -72.90
N GLU A 884 17.96 -33.63 -74.07
CA GLU A 884 18.89 -34.76 -74.19
C GLU A 884 20.26 -34.45 -73.57
N THR A 885 20.72 -33.20 -73.63
CA THR A 885 21.93 -32.77 -72.93
C THR A 885 21.74 -32.80 -71.41
N MET A 886 20.54 -32.44 -70.95
CA MET A 886 20.20 -32.40 -69.52
C MET A 886 19.83 -33.78 -68.94
N PHE A 887 19.24 -34.69 -69.73
CA PHE A 887 18.64 -35.94 -69.26
C PHE A 887 18.91 -37.18 -70.15
N GLY A 888 19.53 -37.05 -71.33
CA GLY A 888 19.61 -38.05 -72.40
C GLY A 888 20.76 -39.07 -72.32
N LEU A 889 21.55 -39.09 -71.25
CA LEU A 889 22.54 -40.14 -70.98
C LEU A 889 22.28 -40.73 -69.59
N HIS A 890 22.07 -42.05 -69.53
CA HIS A 890 21.84 -42.82 -68.30
C HIS A 890 22.88 -42.58 -67.21
N GLN A 891 22.73 -41.51 -66.41
CA GLN A 891 23.35 -41.36 -65.10
C GLN A 891 22.43 -40.54 -64.17
N LEU A 892 21.79 -41.26 -63.25
CA LEU A 892 21.32 -40.77 -61.96
C LEU A 892 22.51 -40.15 -61.21
N ASN A 893 22.76 -38.84 -61.40
CA ASN A 893 23.68 -38.09 -60.55
C ASN A 893 22.89 -36.98 -59.82
N PRO A 894 22.62 -37.12 -58.50
CA PRO A 894 21.69 -36.26 -57.76
C PRO A 894 22.27 -34.88 -57.36
N LYS A 895 23.33 -34.43 -58.04
CA LYS A 895 23.96 -33.11 -57.80
C LYS A 895 24.33 -32.46 -59.14
N MET A 896 23.34 -32.05 -59.91
CA MET A 896 23.56 -31.02 -60.93
C MET A 896 23.64 -29.65 -60.26
N ASN A 897 24.62 -28.84 -60.65
CA ASN A 897 24.65 -27.43 -60.23
C ASN A 897 23.43 -26.71 -60.82
N LYS A 898 22.85 -25.78 -60.05
CA LYS A 898 21.50 -25.22 -60.28
C LYS A 898 21.22 -24.68 -61.70
N TYR A 899 22.25 -24.36 -62.49
CA TYR A 899 22.15 -23.81 -63.84
C TYR A 899 23.22 -24.33 -64.82
N GLU A 900 23.62 -25.60 -64.70
CA GLU A 900 24.75 -26.16 -65.47
C GLU A 900 24.58 -26.08 -67.00
N GLY A 901 23.35 -26.21 -67.52
CA GLY A 901 23.04 -26.08 -68.94
C GLY A 901 22.75 -24.64 -69.43
N LEU A 902 23.00 -23.62 -68.61
CA LEU A 902 22.88 -22.20 -69.00
C LEU A 902 24.27 -21.58 -69.19
N THR A 903 24.56 -21.16 -70.42
CA THR A 903 25.83 -20.52 -70.77
C THR A 903 25.62 -19.24 -71.58
N LEU A 904 26.51 -18.26 -71.39
CA LEU A 904 26.61 -17.07 -72.23
C LEU A 904 27.75 -17.25 -73.21
N GLN A 905 27.42 -17.44 -74.48
CA GLN A 905 28.41 -17.71 -75.52
C GLN A 905 28.74 -16.44 -76.28
N PHE A 906 29.99 -15.98 -76.17
CA PHE A 906 30.54 -14.89 -76.97
C PHE A 906 32.05 -15.11 -77.17
N GLY A 907 32.51 -15.04 -78.42
CA GLY A 907 33.89 -15.40 -78.77
C GLY A 907 34.20 -16.89 -78.59
N LYS A 908 35.46 -17.22 -78.27
CA LYS A 908 35.96 -18.61 -78.22
C LYS A 908 35.64 -19.37 -76.92
N ASN A 909 35.37 -18.65 -75.82
CA ASN A 909 35.18 -19.26 -74.50
C ASN A 909 33.78 -18.89 -73.96
N PRO A 910 32.86 -19.85 -73.79
CA PRO A 910 31.57 -19.58 -73.16
C PRO A 910 31.74 -19.30 -71.66
N LEU A 911 30.96 -18.38 -71.12
CA LEU A 911 30.88 -18.18 -69.67
C LEU A 911 29.76 -19.06 -69.09
N ASN A 912 30.11 -19.88 -68.10
CA ASN A 912 29.14 -20.60 -67.29
C ASN A 912 28.61 -19.73 -66.15
N CYS A 913 27.51 -20.14 -65.54
CA CYS A 913 26.85 -19.39 -64.48
C CYS A 913 27.77 -19.01 -63.31
N ASN A 914 28.66 -19.92 -62.87
CA ASN A 914 29.59 -19.64 -61.77
C ASN A 914 30.58 -18.53 -62.10
N LEU A 915 31.11 -18.53 -63.33
CA LEU A 915 32.03 -17.48 -63.79
C LEU A 915 31.31 -16.15 -64.02
N ILE A 916 30.06 -16.19 -64.48
CA ILE A 916 29.19 -15.02 -64.62
C ILE A 916 28.97 -14.39 -63.23
N GLU A 917 28.52 -15.16 -62.24
CA GLU A 917 28.21 -14.68 -60.89
C GLU A 917 29.46 -14.12 -60.17
N HIS A 918 30.58 -14.86 -60.21
CA HIS A 918 31.83 -14.40 -59.63
C HIS A 918 32.32 -13.09 -60.26
N THR A 919 32.15 -12.93 -61.59
CA THR A 919 32.53 -11.68 -62.26
C THR A 919 31.57 -10.55 -61.90
N LEU A 920 30.27 -10.81 -61.80
CA LEU A 920 29.28 -9.81 -61.40
C LEU A 920 29.50 -9.30 -59.97
N ASP A 921 29.88 -10.16 -59.03
CA ASP A 921 30.14 -9.73 -57.64
C ASP A 921 31.37 -8.82 -57.54
N ARG A 922 32.42 -9.09 -58.32
CA ARG A 922 33.57 -8.19 -58.44
C ARG A 922 33.20 -6.85 -59.08
N LEU A 923 32.33 -6.87 -60.08
CA LEU A 923 31.85 -5.65 -60.75
C LEU A 923 30.93 -4.82 -59.85
N LYS A 924 30.12 -5.44 -58.98
CA LYS A 924 29.25 -4.73 -58.02
C LYS A 924 30.06 -3.86 -57.05
N LEU A 925 31.22 -4.35 -56.62
CA LEU A 925 32.13 -3.67 -55.68
C LEU A 925 33.02 -2.62 -56.35
N GLY A 926 33.31 -2.77 -57.65
CA GLY A 926 34.31 -1.94 -58.35
C GLY A 926 33.77 -0.92 -59.36
N LEU A 927 32.54 -1.05 -59.86
CA LEU A 927 32.00 -0.17 -60.91
C LEU A 927 31.31 1.08 -60.37
N THR A 928 31.50 2.19 -61.08
CA THR A 928 30.72 3.42 -60.91
C THR A 928 29.26 3.21 -61.34
N SER A 929 28.36 4.09 -60.88
CA SER A 929 26.92 4.06 -61.24
C SER A 929 26.68 4.12 -62.76
N GLU A 930 27.49 4.89 -63.49
CA GLU A 930 27.46 4.97 -64.96
C GLU A 930 27.85 3.64 -65.63
N GLY A 931 28.91 2.99 -65.11
CA GLY A 931 29.34 1.68 -65.61
C GLY A 931 28.29 0.61 -65.37
N LYS A 932 27.60 0.64 -64.23
CA LYS A 932 26.51 -0.31 -63.93
C LYS A 932 25.38 -0.23 -64.95
N LYS A 933 24.95 0.97 -65.36
CA LYS A 933 23.89 1.16 -66.37
C LYS A 933 24.21 0.51 -67.73
N LYS A 934 25.48 0.51 -68.15
CA LYS A 934 25.88 -0.02 -69.47
C LYS A 934 25.76 -1.53 -69.59
N ILE A 935 25.87 -2.26 -68.48
CA ILE A 935 25.76 -3.73 -68.44
C ILE A 935 24.48 -4.22 -67.75
N GLU A 936 23.60 -3.30 -67.33
CA GLU A 936 22.37 -3.62 -66.61
C GLU A 936 21.44 -4.53 -67.43
N ALA A 937 21.31 -4.26 -68.74
CA ALA A 937 20.47 -5.05 -69.62
C ALA A 937 20.90 -6.53 -69.70
N ILE A 938 22.21 -6.80 -69.81
CA ILE A 938 22.71 -8.17 -69.88
C ILE A 938 22.63 -8.89 -68.52
N ILE A 939 22.74 -8.15 -67.41
CA ILE A 939 22.50 -8.70 -66.06
C ILE A 939 21.04 -9.11 -65.91
N LEU A 940 20.10 -8.26 -66.33
CA LEU A 940 18.68 -8.58 -66.24
C LEU A 940 18.31 -9.76 -67.15
N GLN A 941 18.87 -9.83 -68.36
CA GLN A 941 18.72 -10.99 -69.24
C GLN A 941 19.22 -12.28 -68.58
N TYR A 942 20.35 -12.24 -67.86
CA TYR A 942 20.86 -13.41 -67.14
C TYR A 942 19.85 -13.94 -66.11
N GLU A 943 19.25 -13.05 -65.32
CA GLU A 943 18.23 -13.42 -64.33
C GLU A 943 16.98 -14.03 -65.00
N ILE A 944 16.50 -13.43 -66.10
CA ILE A 944 15.36 -13.98 -66.85
C ILE A 944 15.72 -15.34 -67.47
N CYS A 945 16.94 -15.51 -67.99
CA CYS A 945 17.41 -16.78 -68.51
C CYS A 945 17.50 -17.87 -67.44
N LYS A 946 17.89 -17.54 -66.20
CA LYS A 946 17.82 -18.49 -65.07
C LYS A 946 16.40 -18.93 -64.79
N ASP A 947 15.44 -18.00 -64.84
CA ASP A 947 14.02 -18.33 -64.66
C ASP A 947 13.49 -19.23 -65.79
N ILE A 948 13.76 -18.88 -67.05
CA ILE A 948 13.38 -19.71 -68.21
C ILE A 948 13.98 -21.10 -68.08
N TYR A 949 15.25 -21.19 -67.69
CA TYR A 949 15.94 -22.46 -67.50
C TYR A 949 15.25 -23.29 -66.43
N ALA A 950 14.99 -22.72 -65.24
CA ALA A 950 14.30 -23.42 -64.16
C ALA A 950 12.89 -23.90 -64.57
N ILE A 951 12.14 -23.09 -65.33
CA ILE A 951 10.81 -23.47 -65.85
C ILE A 951 10.92 -24.64 -66.85
N ARG A 952 11.92 -24.63 -67.72
CA ARG A 952 12.18 -25.73 -68.68
C ARG A 952 12.54 -27.03 -67.94
N ILE A 953 13.36 -26.94 -66.89
CA ILE A 953 13.67 -28.11 -66.05
C ILE A 953 12.40 -28.63 -65.37
N ASP A 954 11.58 -27.79 -64.72
CA ASP A 954 10.31 -28.23 -64.09
C ASP A 954 9.34 -28.84 -65.12
N TYR A 955 9.28 -28.28 -66.33
CA TYR A 955 8.49 -28.83 -67.43
C TYR A 955 8.94 -30.25 -67.79
N TRP A 956 10.25 -30.47 -67.95
CA TRP A 956 10.80 -31.78 -68.30
C TRP A 956 10.77 -32.78 -67.15
N GLU A 957 11.01 -32.36 -65.90
CA GLU A 957 10.87 -33.21 -64.71
C GLU A 957 9.43 -33.69 -64.50
N ARG A 958 8.44 -32.94 -64.99
CA ARG A 958 7.02 -33.32 -64.95
C ARG A 958 6.54 -34.16 -66.14
N GLY A 959 7.43 -34.69 -66.97
CA GLY A 959 7.02 -35.46 -68.15
C GLY A 959 6.76 -34.62 -69.39
N GLY A 960 7.01 -33.32 -69.40
CA GLY A 960 6.87 -32.53 -70.62
C GLY A 960 7.87 -32.97 -71.68
N ARG A 961 7.43 -33.28 -72.91
CA ARG A 961 8.31 -33.73 -74.01
C ARG A 961 7.99 -33.11 -75.38
N ASP A 962 7.00 -32.22 -75.47
CA ASP A 962 6.56 -31.63 -76.73
C ASP A 962 7.59 -30.64 -77.33
N LYS A 963 8.48 -30.11 -76.49
CA LYS A 963 9.57 -29.23 -76.87
C LYS A 963 10.82 -29.62 -76.10
N LYS A 964 11.77 -30.20 -76.82
CA LYS A 964 13.02 -30.74 -76.27
C LYS A 964 14.23 -29.94 -76.70
N GLU A 965 14.11 -29.12 -77.74
CA GLU A 965 15.24 -28.50 -78.41
C GLU A 965 15.90 -27.41 -77.55
N LYS A 966 17.15 -27.14 -77.89
CA LYS A 966 18.00 -26.13 -77.29
C LYS A 966 17.43 -24.74 -77.53
N LEU A 967 17.33 -23.92 -76.49
CA LEU A 967 16.84 -22.55 -76.61
C LEU A 967 18.02 -21.60 -76.70
N ILE A 968 18.07 -20.82 -77.78
CA ILE A 968 19.10 -19.82 -78.01
C ILE A 968 18.43 -18.46 -78.16
N VAL A 969 18.78 -17.52 -77.29
CA VAL A 969 18.29 -16.13 -77.33
C VAL A 969 19.50 -15.21 -77.46
N ARG A 970 19.47 -14.21 -78.35
CA ARG A 970 20.64 -13.34 -78.54
C ARG A 970 20.63 -12.25 -77.46
N ALA A 971 21.78 -11.95 -76.87
CA ALA A 971 21.90 -10.91 -75.85
C ALA A 971 21.58 -9.50 -76.39
N ILE A 972 21.63 -9.30 -77.71
CA ILE A 972 21.20 -8.05 -78.36
C ILE A 972 19.67 -7.91 -78.45
N ASP A 973 18.92 -9.00 -78.29
CA ASP A 973 17.47 -8.95 -78.34
C ASP A 973 16.94 -8.19 -77.09
N PRO A 974 15.87 -7.39 -77.24
CA PRO A 974 15.37 -6.58 -76.12
C PRO A 974 14.77 -7.47 -75.02
N ILE A 975 14.77 -7.00 -73.78
CA ILE A 975 14.33 -7.76 -72.58
C ILE A 975 12.91 -8.31 -72.76
N GLU A 976 12.03 -7.60 -73.46
CA GLU A 976 10.67 -8.05 -73.79
C GLU A 976 10.64 -9.37 -74.57
N THR A 977 11.68 -9.65 -75.37
CA THR A 977 11.83 -10.93 -76.08
C THR A 977 12.06 -12.06 -75.08
N PHE A 978 12.90 -11.83 -74.07
CA PHE A 978 13.18 -12.80 -73.01
C PHE A 978 11.94 -13.04 -72.15
N GLU A 979 11.24 -11.98 -71.75
CA GLU A 979 10.00 -12.10 -70.99
C GLU A 979 8.89 -12.80 -71.79
N LYS A 980 8.80 -12.56 -73.10
CA LYS A 980 7.86 -13.27 -73.98
C LYS A 980 8.19 -14.76 -74.06
N GLU A 981 9.47 -15.12 -74.18
CA GLU A 981 9.91 -16.53 -74.13
C GLU A 981 9.61 -17.16 -72.76
N LYS A 982 9.90 -16.46 -71.66
CA LYS A 982 9.55 -16.90 -70.31
C LYS A 982 8.06 -17.16 -70.15
N LYS A 983 7.22 -16.22 -70.56
CA LYS A 983 5.77 -16.39 -70.54
C LYS A 983 5.31 -17.58 -71.40
N GLY A 984 5.90 -17.74 -72.59
CA GLY A 984 5.61 -18.89 -73.45
C GLY A 984 5.93 -20.24 -72.81
N TRP A 985 6.99 -20.31 -71.99
CA TRP A 985 7.32 -21.51 -71.22
C TRP A 985 6.44 -21.71 -69.99
N ILE A 986 6.04 -20.64 -69.29
CA ILE A 986 5.06 -20.70 -68.19
C ILE A 986 3.72 -21.25 -68.71
N ASP A 987 3.21 -20.69 -69.81
CA ASP A 987 1.93 -21.11 -70.40
C ASP A 987 1.98 -22.59 -70.83
N ARG A 988 3.12 -23.06 -71.34
CA ARG A 988 3.35 -24.48 -71.66
C ARG A 988 3.33 -25.37 -70.42
N LEU A 989 4.06 -24.96 -69.38
CA LEU A 989 4.12 -25.70 -68.13
C LEU A 989 2.76 -25.82 -67.46
N ASP A 990 1.98 -24.73 -67.43
CA ASP A 990 0.64 -24.72 -66.83
C ASP A 990 -0.36 -25.52 -67.66
N LYS A 991 -0.28 -25.44 -68.99
CA LYS A 991 -1.06 -26.31 -69.87
C LYS A 991 -0.76 -27.79 -69.60
N TRP A 992 0.53 -28.14 -69.52
CA TRP A 992 0.97 -29.51 -69.25
C TRP A 992 0.52 -30.00 -67.87
N LYS A 993 0.61 -29.17 -66.82
CA LYS A 993 0.10 -29.50 -65.49
C LYS A 993 -1.40 -29.85 -65.52
N LYS A 994 -2.21 -29.10 -66.27
CA LYS A 994 -3.65 -29.39 -66.46
C LYS A 994 -3.88 -30.69 -67.23
N GLU A 995 -3.10 -30.93 -68.29
CA GLU A 995 -3.17 -32.16 -69.07
C GLU A 995 -2.78 -33.39 -68.24
N CYS A 996 -1.71 -33.32 -67.44
CA CYS A 996 -1.30 -34.38 -66.51
C CYS A 996 -2.40 -34.73 -65.50
N LEU A 997 -3.07 -33.72 -64.94
CA LEU A 997 -4.21 -33.94 -64.03
C LEU A 997 -5.37 -34.61 -64.76
N SER A 998 -5.71 -34.15 -65.97
CA SER A 998 -6.75 -34.78 -66.79
C SER A 998 -6.41 -36.23 -67.13
N LEU A 999 -5.14 -36.52 -67.48
CA LEU A 999 -4.68 -37.86 -67.80
C LEU A 999 -4.75 -38.79 -66.59
N ARG A 1000 -4.35 -38.31 -65.39
CA ARG A 1000 -4.46 -39.10 -64.15
C ARG A 1000 -5.91 -39.36 -63.75
N ASN A 1001 -6.80 -38.40 -63.96
CA ASN A 1001 -8.23 -38.60 -63.71
C ASN A 1001 -8.84 -39.62 -64.68
N ASN A 1002 -8.47 -39.57 -65.95
CA ASN A 1002 -8.99 -40.47 -66.98
C ASN A 1002 -8.37 -41.87 -66.92
N TYR A 1003 -7.12 -41.98 -66.45
CA TYR A 1003 -6.37 -43.23 -66.31
C TYR A 1003 -5.78 -43.32 -64.90
N PRO A 1004 -6.56 -43.81 -63.90
CA PRO A 1004 -6.10 -43.89 -62.52
C PRO A 1004 -4.79 -44.66 -62.33
N GLY A 1005 -4.48 -45.61 -63.22
CA GLY A 1005 -3.21 -46.34 -63.26
C GLY A 1005 -1.98 -45.45 -63.43
N LEU A 1006 -2.11 -44.27 -64.07
CA LEU A 1006 -1.04 -43.27 -64.19
C LEU A 1006 -0.71 -42.57 -62.86
N THR A 1007 -1.50 -42.80 -61.81
CA THR A 1007 -1.22 -42.27 -60.46
C THR A 1007 -0.07 -43.03 -59.79
N TYR A 1008 0.18 -44.28 -60.17
CA TYR A 1008 1.26 -45.11 -59.63
C TYR A 1008 2.64 -44.76 -60.18
N PHE A 1009 2.71 -43.92 -61.21
CA PHE A 1009 3.93 -43.49 -61.87
C PHE A 1009 4.02 -41.97 -61.89
N THR A 1010 5.22 -41.42 -61.71
CA THR A 1010 5.51 -40.05 -62.16
C THR A 1010 5.26 -39.97 -63.67
N MET A 1011 4.94 -38.78 -64.18
CA MET A 1011 4.70 -38.63 -65.63
C MET A 1011 5.93 -38.99 -66.47
N ASN A 1012 7.13 -38.80 -65.91
CA ASN A 1012 8.38 -39.29 -66.51
C ASN A 1012 8.44 -40.82 -66.57
N GLU A 1013 8.14 -41.51 -65.47
CA GLU A 1013 8.08 -42.98 -65.43
C GLU A 1013 6.99 -43.52 -66.36
N ALA A 1014 5.81 -42.90 -66.37
CA ALA A 1014 4.72 -43.25 -67.27
C ALA A 1014 5.14 -43.11 -68.74
N GLN A 1015 5.85 -42.04 -69.11
CA GLN A 1015 6.40 -41.85 -70.45
C GLN A 1015 7.57 -42.77 -70.80
N HIS A 1016 8.24 -43.36 -69.81
CA HIS A 1016 9.23 -44.40 -70.07
C HIS A 1016 8.60 -45.79 -70.23
N LEU A 1017 7.39 -45.98 -69.71
CA LEU A 1017 6.61 -47.23 -69.82
C LEU A 1017 5.69 -47.27 -71.05
N ILE A 1018 5.32 -46.10 -71.60
CA ILE A 1018 4.60 -45.90 -72.87
C ILE A 1018 5.63 -45.76 -73.99
#